data_AF-A0A4P5Z5T6-F1
#
_entry.id   AF-A0A4P5Z5T6-F1
#
_cell.length_a   1.000
_cell.length_b   1.000
_cell.length_c   1.000
_cell.angle_alpha   90.00
_cell.angle_beta   90.00
_cell.angle_gamma   90.00
#
_symmetry.space_group_name_H-M   'P 1'
#
loop_
_entity.id
_entity.type
_entity.pdbx_description
1 polymer ?
#
loop_
_entity_poly.entity_id
_entity_poly.type
_entity_poly.pdbx_seq_one_letter_code
_entity_poly.pdbx_strand_id
1 'polypeptide(L)'
;MKLLSRRSLAAFCLLITSLALRAAGPITNSIGMKLVRIEPGTFTMGQDGPPMEDYLRQKRFGEMHKDFDRIDFDEKPAHQVTITQPFQIGVTEVTVAQFRQFDPQFKKNDPKSKPADDDAASGVTWEKAVAFCEWLSKKEGATYRLPTEAEWEYACRAGTTTLFHSGDTLPDAHQKWFGEDNYRAVYFPPGPMPREYDWRNAGKASAKLKQGQILGLDHPEEESRTGGAGSLRVAQKTPNAWGLHDMHGNVAEWCSDWYGPYESGAQTDPLGRADGDCRVFRGGFHSSMIRFLRSANRGSWVANSASERIGFRVVQGELPKGKPLPLAAPPLNAQNVSQRDADTPVRSDFTDKSVRVTADAPFFEGPKPYVRIPDGAVGPVFISQNHSPSITECPNGDLLAVWFSTLGETDLTTANAASRLRFGAKEWEPASSFWDAQDVNDHAPKIWWDGDKTLYHIVEGRQHGDIILRRSTDNGVTWSKAEVMRAHGESASHPIRTKKGVIAIPFDFAGLSISRDNGKTWSETGRQRRGSDDIQPGLKGPFIAGIHSPIVELADGRLMAFGRLSPEEPVQKRFDLKMPVSYSSDLGETWQWAISEFPVVSNTQRPAMLRLKEGPVVLCSFTDQARTPKDQRQGLTFKSTGGTYTGIGLYAAVSYDEGQTWPDRRLIAPEGKTSADINGYLAITQARDGRIQLITSKDHYAFNLAWIKAVPNGPKK
;
A
#
# COMPACT_ATOMS: atom_id res chain seq x y z
N MET A 1 -11.21 -73.04 63.84
CA MET A 1 -9.84 -72.49 63.71
C MET A 1 -9.91 -71.20 62.91
N LYS A 2 -9.46 -70.10 63.54
CA LYS A 2 -8.83 -68.86 63.01
C LYS A 2 -8.29 -68.96 61.55
N LEU A 3 -8.22 -67.94 60.67
CA LEU A 3 -7.97 -66.48 60.75
C LEU A 3 -8.31 -65.89 59.33
N LEU A 4 -9.05 -64.78 59.14
CA LEU A 4 -8.61 -63.36 58.83
C LEU A 4 -7.79 -63.17 57.51
N SER A 5 -7.93 -62.15 56.64
CA SER A 5 -8.62 -60.84 56.69
C SER A 5 -8.75 -60.11 55.32
N ARG A 6 -9.87 -59.36 55.21
CA ARG A 6 -10.29 -58.16 54.43
C ARG A 6 -9.26 -57.29 53.67
N ARG A 7 -9.69 -56.71 52.53
CA ARG A 7 -9.69 -55.25 52.25
C ARG A 7 -10.91 -54.82 51.42
N SER A 8 -11.54 -53.73 51.85
CA SER A 8 -12.76 -53.11 51.31
C SER A 8 -12.44 -51.79 50.60
N LEU A 9 -13.33 -51.40 49.68
CA LEU A 9 -13.50 -50.07 49.08
C LEU A 9 -13.37 -48.91 50.08
N ALA A 10 -12.70 -47.84 49.68
CA ALA A 10 -12.94 -46.50 50.19
C ALA A 10 -12.74 -45.48 49.04
N ALA A 11 -13.83 -44.83 48.65
CA ALA A 11 -13.83 -43.66 47.80
C ALA A 11 -13.21 -42.48 48.57
N PHE A 12 -12.21 -41.84 48.00
CA PHE A 12 -11.65 -40.60 48.52
C PHE A 12 -12.20 -39.43 47.70
N CYS A 13 -13.18 -38.72 48.25
CA CYS A 13 -13.51 -37.37 47.83
C CYS A 13 -12.32 -36.46 48.13
N LEU A 14 -11.61 -36.01 47.10
CA LEU A 14 -10.78 -34.81 47.23
C LEU A 14 -11.70 -33.59 47.20
N LEU A 15 -11.88 -32.97 48.37
CA LEU A 15 -12.29 -31.57 48.45
C LEU A 15 -11.20 -30.74 47.75
N ILE A 16 -11.43 -30.36 46.50
CA ILE A 16 -10.79 -29.17 45.93
C ILE A 16 -11.50 -28.01 46.62
N THR A 17 -10.85 -27.37 47.59
CA THR A 17 -11.26 -26.04 48.04
C THR A 17 -11.12 -25.11 46.85
N SER A 18 -12.23 -24.91 46.14
CA SER A 18 -12.41 -23.81 45.21
C SER A 18 -12.34 -22.52 46.03
N LEU A 19 -11.12 -21.96 46.18
CA LEU A 19 -11.03 -20.51 46.17
C LEU A 19 -11.47 -20.12 44.76
N ALA A 20 -12.77 -19.90 44.60
CA ALA A 20 -13.26 -19.10 43.49
C ALA A 20 -12.53 -17.76 43.65
N LEU A 21 -11.47 -17.55 42.86
CA LEU A 21 -11.04 -16.20 42.53
C LEU A 21 -12.30 -15.54 41.98
N ARG A 22 -12.96 -14.71 42.80
CA ARG A 22 -13.96 -13.78 42.30
C ARG A 22 -13.24 -13.01 41.21
N ALA A 23 -13.69 -13.15 39.96
CA ALA A 23 -13.30 -12.25 38.89
C ALA A 23 -13.48 -10.83 39.44
N ALA A 24 -12.39 -10.08 39.54
CA ALA A 24 -12.46 -8.69 39.95
C ALA A 24 -13.43 -8.00 38.97
N GLY A 25 -14.51 -7.41 39.49
CA GLY A 25 -15.49 -6.72 38.65
C GLY A 25 -14.82 -5.60 37.86
N PRO A 26 -15.45 -5.11 36.78
CA PRO A 26 -14.89 -4.01 35.99
C PRO A 26 -14.53 -2.82 36.89
N ILE A 27 -13.34 -2.26 36.69
CA ILE A 27 -12.91 -1.04 37.39
C ILE A 27 -13.19 0.17 36.50
N THR A 28 -13.43 1.32 37.13
CA THR A 28 -13.43 2.62 36.45
C THR A 28 -12.27 3.44 36.99
N ASN A 29 -11.37 3.90 36.13
CA ASN A 29 -10.23 4.73 36.56
C ASN A 29 -10.62 6.22 36.70
N SER A 30 -9.66 7.09 37.04
CA SER A 30 -9.92 8.51 37.31
C SER A 30 -10.40 9.32 36.10
N ILE A 31 -10.25 8.80 34.88
CA ILE A 31 -10.70 9.46 33.64
C ILE A 31 -12.04 8.90 33.12
N GLY A 32 -12.69 8.02 33.89
CA GLY A 32 -13.96 7.40 33.52
C GLY A 32 -13.82 6.20 32.57
N MET A 33 -12.60 5.71 32.34
CA MET A 33 -12.36 4.53 31.51
C MET A 33 -12.69 3.26 32.30
N LYS A 34 -13.50 2.39 31.69
CA LYS A 34 -13.86 1.08 32.25
C LYS A 34 -12.88 0.03 31.75
N LEU A 35 -12.31 -0.74 32.67
CA LEU A 35 -11.42 -1.86 32.35
C LEU A 35 -11.98 -3.16 32.93
N VAL A 36 -11.82 -4.25 32.18
CA VAL A 36 -12.16 -5.60 32.63
C VAL A 36 -10.90 -6.45 32.74
N ARG A 37 -10.86 -7.31 33.75
CA ARG A 37 -9.77 -8.24 33.99
C ARG A 37 -9.87 -9.45 33.07
N ILE A 38 -8.78 -9.76 32.37
CA ILE A 38 -8.60 -10.95 31.54
C ILE A 38 -7.67 -11.91 32.29
N GLU A 39 -8.11 -13.15 32.49
CA GLU A 39 -7.32 -14.17 33.19
C GLU A 39 -6.30 -14.86 32.25
N PRO A 40 -5.16 -15.34 32.79
CA PRO A 40 -4.18 -16.12 32.04
C PRO A 40 -4.81 -17.31 31.33
N GLY A 41 -4.23 -17.70 30.21
CA GLY A 41 -4.72 -18.82 29.44
C GLY A 41 -3.88 -19.11 28.22
N THR A 42 -4.32 -20.10 27.45
CA THR A 42 -3.66 -20.50 26.21
C THR A 42 -4.70 -20.53 25.10
N PHE A 43 -4.33 -20.01 23.93
CA PHE A 43 -5.18 -20.00 22.74
C PHE A 43 -4.34 -20.26 21.49
N THR A 44 -5.03 -20.50 20.38
CA THR A 44 -4.41 -20.56 19.06
C THR A 44 -4.42 -19.16 18.46
N MET A 45 -3.24 -18.57 18.28
CA MET A 45 -3.02 -17.30 17.60
C MET A 45 -2.90 -17.54 16.10
N GLY A 46 -3.52 -16.69 15.28
CA GLY A 46 -3.59 -16.90 13.83
C GLY A 46 -4.64 -17.94 13.41
N GLN A 47 -4.65 -18.31 12.12
CA GLN A 47 -5.65 -19.20 11.52
C GLN A 47 -5.06 -20.05 10.38
N ASP A 48 -5.12 -21.39 10.48
CA ASP A 48 -4.53 -22.32 9.50
C ASP A 48 -5.53 -22.83 8.43
N GLY A 49 -6.86 -22.69 8.60
CA GLY A 49 -7.84 -23.09 7.56
C GLY A 49 -9.32 -22.84 7.87
N PRO A 50 -10.26 -23.33 7.01
CA PRO A 50 -10.16 -23.34 5.54
C PRO A 50 -10.39 -21.91 4.98
N PRO A 51 -10.15 -21.67 3.68
CA PRO A 51 -10.30 -20.34 3.09
C PRO A 51 -11.74 -19.84 3.22
N MET A 52 -11.85 -18.54 3.02
CA MET A 52 -13.02 -17.69 2.80
C MET A 52 -14.18 -18.22 1.91
N GLU A 53 -14.24 -19.50 1.53
CA GLU A 53 -15.22 -20.10 0.62
C GLU A 53 -16.68 -19.83 1.03
N ASP A 54 -17.00 -19.89 2.33
CA ASP A 54 -18.37 -19.67 2.81
C ASP A 54 -18.81 -18.19 2.74
N TYR A 55 -17.86 -17.25 2.69
CA TYR A 55 -18.15 -15.81 2.64
C TYR A 55 -18.24 -15.25 1.20
N LEU A 56 -17.69 -15.97 0.21
CA LEU A 56 -17.43 -15.47 -1.15
C LEU A 56 -18.39 -15.95 -2.24
N ARG A 57 -19.61 -16.42 -1.90
CA ARG A 57 -20.67 -16.72 -2.90
C ARG A 57 -21.24 -15.47 -3.61
N GLN A 58 -20.43 -14.44 -3.85
CA GLN A 58 -20.79 -13.34 -4.75
C GLN A 58 -20.20 -13.61 -6.15
N LYS A 59 -21.10 -13.86 -7.10
CA LYS A 59 -20.87 -14.26 -8.51
C LYS A 59 -19.96 -13.36 -9.36
N ARG A 60 -19.39 -12.27 -8.82
CA ARG A 60 -18.77 -11.22 -9.63
C ARG A 60 -17.31 -11.45 -10.00
N PHE A 61 -16.64 -12.41 -9.34
CA PHE A 61 -15.22 -12.70 -9.54
C PHE A 61 -14.96 -14.19 -9.85
N GLY A 62 -15.86 -14.83 -10.62
CA GLY A 62 -15.99 -16.28 -10.83
C GLY A 62 -14.74 -17.16 -11.06
N GLU A 63 -13.55 -16.59 -11.27
CA GLU A 63 -12.26 -17.32 -11.38
C GLU A 63 -11.20 -16.91 -10.33
N MET A 64 -11.36 -15.79 -9.61
CA MET A 64 -10.45 -15.32 -8.54
C MET A 64 -10.53 -16.20 -7.27
N HIS A 65 -11.50 -17.11 -7.21
CA HIS A 65 -11.82 -17.97 -6.08
C HIS A 65 -10.78 -19.04 -5.75
N LYS A 66 -9.81 -19.31 -6.63
CA LYS A 66 -8.86 -20.43 -6.46
C LYS A 66 -7.61 -20.10 -5.64
N ASP A 67 -7.35 -18.83 -5.32
CA ASP A 67 -6.09 -18.40 -4.68
C ASP A 67 -6.27 -17.72 -3.30
N PHE A 68 -7.48 -17.70 -2.70
CA PHE A 68 -7.75 -17.02 -1.41
C PHE A 68 -6.96 -17.54 -0.20
N ASP A 69 -6.63 -18.84 -0.16
CA ASP A 69 -5.71 -19.38 0.85
C ASP A 69 -4.30 -18.78 0.80
N ARG A 70 -3.94 -18.21 -0.35
CA ARG A 70 -2.66 -17.54 -0.58
C ARG A 70 -2.67 -16.06 -0.18
N ILE A 71 -3.84 -15.51 0.14
CA ILE A 71 -4.09 -14.08 0.37
C ILE A 71 -4.11 -13.75 1.87
N ASP A 72 -4.75 -14.59 2.68
CA ASP A 72 -4.72 -14.46 4.15
C ASP A 72 -3.47 -15.14 4.75
N PHE A 73 -2.32 -14.97 4.09
CA PHE A 73 -1.07 -15.62 4.48
C PHE A 73 -0.53 -15.11 5.81
N ASP A 74 -0.84 -13.87 6.18
CA ASP A 74 -0.24 -13.21 7.34
C ASP A 74 -0.85 -13.67 8.68
N GLU A 75 -1.99 -14.35 8.63
CA GLU A 75 -2.56 -15.05 9.79
C GLU A 75 -1.88 -16.42 10.03
N LYS A 76 -0.92 -16.82 9.19
CA LYS A 76 -0.27 -18.14 9.20
C LYS A 76 1.23 -18.04 9.59
N PRO A 77 1.80 -19.09 10.22
CA PRO A 77 1.10 -20.28 10.73
C PRO A 77 0.33 -19.97 12.02
N ALA A 78 -0.82 -20.63 12.19
CA ALA A 78 -1.49 -20.63 13.48
C ALA A 78 -0.64 -21.40 14.49
N HIS A 79 -0.55 -20.88 15.71
CA HIS A 79 0.33 -21.43 16.72
C HIS A 79 -0.20 -21.20 18.13
N GLN A 80 0.24 -22.04 19.07
CA GLN A 80 -0.18 -21.94 20.46
C GLN A 80 0.53 -20.77 21.15
N VAL A 81 -0.25 -19.91 21.79
CA VAL A 81 0.26 -18.82 22.63
C VAL A 81 -0.30 -18.95 24.03
N THR A 82 0.59 -18.88 25.02
CA THR A 82 0.25 -18.83 26.45
C THR A 82 0.47 -17.43 26.99
N ILE A 83 -0.58 -16.82 27.54
CA ILE A 83 -0.53 -15.59 28.33
C ILE A 83 -0.41 -15.99 29.80
N THR A 84 0.68 -15.63 30.47
CA THR A 84 0.97 -16.13 31.83
C THR A 84 0.47 -15.23 32.95
N GLN A 85 0.28 -13.94 32.66
CA GLN A 85 -0.13 -12.95 33.65
C GLN A 85 -1.51 -12.38 33.33
N PRO A 86 -2.36 -12.16 34.34
CA PRO A 86 -3.59 -11.42 34.14
C PRO A 86 -3.27 -9.97 33.81
N PHE A 87 -4.14 -9.35 33.03
CA PHE A 87 -4.10 -7.92 32.74
C PHE A 87 -5.51 -7.36 32.74
N GLN A 88 -5.65 -6.04 32.83
CA GLN A 88 -6.94 -5.39 32.64
C GLN A 88 -6.92 -4.63 31.34
N ILE A 89 -8.00 -4.68 30.56
CA ILE A 89 -8.08 -4.03 29.25
C ILE A 89 -9.33 -3.16 29.17
N GLY A 90 -9.22 -2.02 28.48
CA GLY A 90 -10.32 -1.12 28.20
C GLY A 90 -11.48 -1.86 27.55
N VAL A 91 -12.68 -1.65 28.08
CA VAL A 91 -13.92 -2.25 27.58
C VAL A 91 -14.25 -1.79 26.15
N THR A 92 -13.79 -0.60 25.79
CA THR A 92 -13.88 0.01 24.46
C THR A 92 -12.52 0.59 24.05
N GLU A 93 -12.44 1.11 22.83
CA GLU A 93 -11.42 2.07 22.41
C GLU A 93 -11.43 3.31 23.32
N VAL A 94 -10.29 4.01 23.38
CA VAL A 94 -10.18 5.31 24.08
C VAL A 94 -11.08 6.32 23.38
N THR A 95 -11.93 7.01 24.14
CA THR A 95 -12.82 8.02 23.57
C THR A 95 -12.11 9.36 23.38
N VAL A 96 -12.68 10.22 22.54
CA VAL A 96 -12.23 11.60 22.34
C VAL A 96 -12.22 12.39 23.65
N ALA A 97 -13.23 12.25 24.52
CA ALA A 97 -13.26 12.90 25.82
C ALA A 97 -12.11 12.44 26.73
N GLN A 98 -11.84 11.13 26.75
CA GLN A 98 -10.72 10.57 27.52
C GLN A 98 -9.38 11.09 26.97
N PHE A 99 -9.19 11.06 25.64
CA PHE A 99 -7.97 11.53 24.99
C PHE A 99 -7.74 13.03 25.18
N ARG A 100 -8.80 13.85 25.17
CA ARG A 100 -8.71 15.31 25.41
C ARG A 100 -8.26 15.69 26.82
N GLN A 101 -8.34 14.77 27.79
CA GLN A 101 -7.72 15.00 29.11
C GLN A 101 -6.19 14.98 29.05
N PHE A 102 -5.62 14.28 28.05
CA PHE A 102 -4.18 14.27 27.75
C PHE A 102 -3.78 15.36 26.74
N ASP A 103 -4.54 15.49 25.64
CA ASP A 103 -4.32 16.48 24.58
C ASP A 103 -5.59 17.34 24.38
N PRO A 104 -5.78 18.44 25.15
CA PRO A 104 -6.99 19.27 25.08
C PRO A 104 -7.24 19.94 23.72
N GLN A 105 -6.25 19.93 22.81
CA GLN A 105 -6.37 20.50 21.48
C GLN A 105 -6.77 19.46 20.43
N PHE A 106 -6.83 18.18 20.80
CA PHE A 106 -7.15 17.08 19.89
C PHE A 106 -8.47 17.33 19.15
N LYS A 107 -8.34 17.54 17.83
CA LYS A 107 -9.41 17.82 16.87
C LYS A 107 -10.35 18.97 17.25
N LYS A 108 -9.91 19.91 18.10
CA LYS A 108 -10.74 21.04 18.53
C LYS A 108 -11.05 22.03 17.40
N ASN A 109 -10.08 22.24 16.52
CA ASN A 109 -10.16 23.20 15.40
C ASN A 109 -9.99 22.51 14.03
N ASP A 110 -10.19 21.20 13.97
CA ASP A 110 -10.05 20.47 12.70
C ASP A 110 -11.27 20.78 11.80
N PRO A 111 -11.05 21.41 10.61
CA PRO A 111 -12.14 21.74 9.71
C PRO A 111 -12.74 20.50 9.01
N LYS A 112 -12.03 19.37 9.02
CA LYS A 112 -12.42 18.11 8.36
C LYS A 112 -13.08 17.12 9.31
N SER A 113 -12.81 17.20 10.61
CA SER A 113 -13.29 16.24 11.61
C SER A 113 -13.76 16.95 12.88
N LYS A 114 -15.00 16.72 13.29
CA LYS A 114 -15.58 17.25 14.54
C LYS A 114 -16.17 16.09 15.35
N PRO A 115 -15.33 15.23 15.94
CA PRO A 115 -15.82 14.05 16.61
C PRO A 115 -16.51 14.42 17.93
N ALA A 116 -17.54 13.64 18.26
CA ALA A 116 -18.22 13.70 19.55
C ALA A 116 -17.32 13.16 20.66
N ASP A 117 -17.64 13.51 21.90
CA ASP A 117 -16.84 13.15 23.08
C ASP A 117 -16.80 11.63 23.35
N ASP A 118 -17.81 10.90 22.89
CA ASP A 118 -17.97 9.46 22.98
C ASP A 118 -17.57 8.70 21.70
N ASP A 119 -17.10 9.40 20.66
CA ASP A 119 -16.44 8.78 19.52
C ASP A 119 -15.08 8.21 19.94
N ALA A 120 -14.64 7.12 19.31
CA ALA A 120 -13.29 6.61 19.42
C ALA A 120 -12.28 7.68 18.97
N ALA A 121 -11.19 7.84 19.71
CA ALA A 121 -10.09 8.73 19.35
C ALA A 121 -9.29 8.13 18.17
N SER A 122 -9.74 8.39 16.95
CA SER A 122 -9.06 8.02 15.70
C SER A 122 -8.14 9.13 15.19
N GLY A 123 -7.23 8.82 14.25
CA GLY A 123 -6.26 9.81 13.79
C GLY A 123 -5.13 10.04 14.80
N VAL A 124 -4.82 8.99 15.57
CA VAL A 124 -3.80 9.01 16.62
C VAL A 124 -2.60 8.20 16.13
N THR A 125 -1.40 8.81 16.11
CA THR A 125 -0.17 8.06 15.81
C THR A 125 0.12 7.06 16.92
N TRP A 126 0.88 6.01 16.61
CA TRP A 126 1.27 5.02 17.61
C TRP A 126 2.02 5.69 18.78
N GLU A 127 2.91 6.64 18.51
CA GLU A 127 3.66 7.35 19.55
C GLU A 127 2.75 8.20 20.44
N LYS A 128 1.71 8.83 19.88
CA LYS A 128 0.72 9.56 20.69
C LYS A 128 -0.11 8.62 21.57
N ALA A 129 -0.45 7.43 21.07
CA ALA A 129 -1.16 6.42 21.85
C ALA A 129 -0.31 5.91 23.02
N VAL A 130 0.99 5.68 22.79
CA VAL A 130 1.95 5.35 23.86
C VAL A 130 2.10 6.50 24.85
N ALA A 131 2.25 7.74 24.37
CA ALA A 131 2.36 8.91 25.25
C ALA A 131 1.11 9.12 26.11
N PHE A 132 -0.08 8.82 25.59
CA PHE A 132 -1.32 8.79 26.38
C PHE A 132 -1.25 7.74 27.49
N CYS A 133 -0.77 6.53 27.19
CA CYS A 133 -0.62 5.47 28.18
C CYS A 133 0.40 5.83 29.27
N GLU A 134 1.53 6.42 28.90
CA GLU A 134 2.54 6.91 29.85
C GLU A 134 2.01 8.04 30.75
N TRP A 135 1.24 8.97 30.18
CA TRP A 135 0.58 10.03 30.93
C TRP A 135 -0.44 9.46 31.93
N LEU A 136 -1.28 8.53 31.48
CA LEU A 136 -2.26 7.87 32.34
C LEU A 136 -1.56 7.09 33.46
N SER A 137 -0.42 6.47 33.15
CA SER A 137 0.39 5.75 34.15
C SER A 137 0.88 6.66 35.26
N LYS A 138 1.41 7.83 34.90
CA LYS A 138 1.87 8.83 35.87
C LYS A 138 0.71 9.40 36.69
N LYS A 139 -0.46 9.58 36.07
CA LYS A 139 -1.67 10.12 36.71
C LYS A 139 -2.25 9.17 37.76
N GLU A 140 -2.26 7.87 37.47
CA GLU A 140 -2.90 6.84 38.31
C GLU A 140 -1.92 6.14 39.25
N GLY A 141 -0.61 6.25 39.02
CA GLY A 141 0.38 5.46 39.75
C GLY A 141 0.32 3.96 39.44
N ALA A 142 -0.17 3.60 38.25
CA ALA A 142 -0.29 2.22 37.76
C ALA A 142 0.24 2.13 36.32
N THR A 143 0.72 0.97 35.88
CA THR A 143 1.27 0.81 34.52
C THR A 143 0.14 0.67 33.50
N TYR A 144 0.05 1.60 32.56
CA TYR A 144 -0.82 1.55 31.38
C TYR A 144 0.04 1.51 30.10
N ARG A 145 -0.41 0.74 29.11
CA ARG A 145 0.26 0.54 27.82
C ARG A 145 -0.74 0.13 26.74
N LEU A 146 -0.27 0.08 25.49
CA LEU A 146 -0.99 -0.63 24.44
C LEU A 146 -1.01 -2.15 24.73
N PRO A 147 -2.05 -2.88 24.28
CA PRO A 147 -2.02 -4.33 24.30
C PRO A 147 -0.90 -4.84 23.41
N THR A 148 -0.30 -5.96 23.79
CA THR A 148 0.43 -6.77 22.80
C THR A 148 -0.56 -7.31 21.78
N GLU A 149 -0.07 -7.60 20.58
CA GLU A 149 -0.85 -8.20 19.51
C GLU A 149 -1.54 -9.50 19.99
N ALA A 150 -0.80 -10.33 20.75
CA ALA A 150 -1.31 -11.58 21.29
C ALA A 150 -2.36 -11.36 22.38
N GLU A 151 -2.17 -10.39 23.28
CA GLU A 151 -3.19 -10.03 24.28
C GLU A 151 -4.47 -9.52 23.60
N TRP A 152 -4.35 -8.74 22.53
CA TRP A 152 -5.50 -8.23 21.79
C TRP A 152 -6.32 -9.38 21.19
N GLU A 153 -5.69 -10.33 20.50
CA GLU A 153 -6.42 -11.45 19.88
C GLU A 153 -6.97 -12.42 20.92
N TYR A 154 -6.21 -12.70 21.98
CA TYR A 154 -6.71 -13.51 23.11
C TYR A 154 -7.96 -12.87 23.73
N ALA A 155 -7.92 -11.56 23.97
CA ALA A 155 -9.03 -10.80 24.51
C ALA A 155 -10.21 -10.75 23.53
N CYS A 156 -9.96 -10.57 22.23
CA CYS A 156 -10.96 -10.56 21.17
C CYS A 156 -11.71 -11.89 21.09
N ARG A 157 -10.97 -13.00 20.93
CA ARG A 157 -11.52 -14.35 20.82
C ARG A 157 -12.33 -14.75 22.03
N ALA A 158 -11.91 -14.35 23.24
CA ALA A 158 -12.63 -14.65 24.48
C ALA A 158 -13.00 -16.14 24.64
N GLY A 159 -12.09 -17.03 24.21
CA GLY A 159 -12.28 -18.48 24.24
C GLY A 159 -12.83 -19.11 22.95
N THR A 160 -13.23 -18.33 21.95
CA THR A 160 -13.65 -18.88 20.65
C THR A 160 -12.46 -19.23 19.76
N THR A 161 -12.66 -20.20 18.88
CA THR A 161 -11.72 -20.57 17.80
C THR A 161 -12.28 -20.25 16.41
N THR A 162 -13.43 -19.58 16.36
CA THR A 162 -14.16 -19.18 15.15
C THR A 162 -13.56 -17.92 14.54
N LEU A 163 -14.00 -17.55 13.33
CA LEU A 163 -13.52 -16.35 12.62
C LEU A 163 -13.75 -15.07 13.43
N PHE A 164 -14.89 -14.97 14.10
CA PHE A 164 -15.26 -13.83 14.95
C PHE A 164 -15.56 -14.33 16.37
N HIS A 165 -15.54 -13.44 17.36
CA HIS A 165 -15.98 -13.79 18.71
C HIS A 165 -17.48 -14.12 18.79
N SER A 166 -18.26 -13.77 17.76
CA SER A 166 -19.68 -14.09 17.62
C SER A 166 -19.96 -15.43 16.93
N GLY A 167 -18.92 -16.16 16.53
CA GLY A 167 -19.03 -17.38 15.71
C GLY A 167 -18.39 -17.19 14.33
N ASP A 168 -18.88 -17.93 13.33
CA ASP A 168 -18.33 -17.90 11.97
C ASP A 168 -18.86 -16.72 11.13
N THR A 169 -19.84 -15.98 11.64
CA THR A 169 -20.40 -14.79 11.00
C THR A 169 -20.53 -13.62 11.97
N LEU A 170 -20.52 -12.41 11.41
CA LEU A 170 -20.86 -11.18 12.13
C LEU A 170 -22.38 -10.94 12.08
N PRO A 171 -23.00 -10.35 13.12
CA PRO A 171 -24.40 -9.94 13.09
C PRO A 171 -24.71 -8.93 11.97
N ASP A 172 -25.94 -8.91 11.44
CA ASP A 172 -26.37 -8.04 10.33
C ASP A 172 -26.16 -6.52 10.54
N ALA A 173 -25.97 -6.07 11.79
CA ALA A 173 -25.75 -4.67 12.15
C ALA A 173 -24.27 -4.30 12.38
N HIS A 174 -23.35 -5.22 12.09
CA HIS A 174 -21.94 -5.08 12.47
C HIS A 174 -21.13 -4.16 11.55
N GLN A 175 -21.60 -3.91 10.31
CA GLN A 175 -20.98 -3.00 9.37
C GLN A 175 -21.94 -1.89 8.93
N LYS A 176 -21.51 -0.63 9.05
CA LYS A 176 -22.10 0.50 8.35
C LYS A 176 -21.12 0.93 7.26
N TRP A 177 -21.44 0.70 5.99
CA TRP A 177 -20.62 1.23 4.90
C TRP A 177 -20.79 2.75 4.85
N PHE A 178 -19.73 3.55 4.76
CA PHE A 178 -19.85 5.00 4.60
C PHE A 178 -19.35 5.43 3.21
N GLY A 179 -20.13 6.26 2.51
CA GLY A 179 -19.74 6.84 1.20
C GLY A 179 -20.03 6.00 -0.05
N GLU A 180 -19.85 6.60 -1.23
CA GLU A 180 -19.85 5.91 -2.55
C GLU A 180 -18.46 5.64 -3.10
N ASP A 181 -17.41 5.99 -2.35
CA ASP A 181 -16.04 5.89 -2.79
C ASP A 181 -15.79 4.49 -3.35
N ASN A 182 -15.42 4.45 -4.65
CA ASN A 182 -15.03 3.41 -5.62
C ASN A 182 -15.12 1.89 -5.33
N TYR A 183 -15.44 1.45 -4.13
CA TYR A 183 -15.52 0.05 -3.70
C TYR A 183 -16.94 -0.51 -3.83
N ARG A 184 -17.98 0.33 -3.70
CA ARG A 184 -19.37 -0.10 -3.87
C ARG A 184 -19.58 -0.76 -5.23
N ALA A 185 -19.06 -0.15 -6.29
CA ALA A 185 -19.18 -0.65 -7.66
C ALA A 185 -18.34 -1.90 -7.94
N VAL A 186 -17.41 -2.27 -7.05
CA VAL A 186 -16.58 -3.49 -7.13
C VAL A 186 -17.32 -4.66 -6.48
N TYR A 187 -17.85 -4.45 -5.27
CA TYR A 187 -18.44 -5.53 -4.46
C TYR A 187 -19.96 -5.68 -4.60
N PHE A 188 -20.68 -4.62 -4.95
CA PHE A 188 -22.13 -4.67 -5.13
C PHE A 188 -22.51 -4.41 -6.59
N PRO A 189 -23.46 -5.20 -7.15
CA PRO A 189 -24.03 -4.89 -8.45
C PRO A 189 -24.70 -3.49 -8.42
N PRO A 190 -24.84 -2.82 -9.57
CA PRO A 190 -25.60 -1.57 -9.65
C PRO A 190 -27.00 -1.74 -9.06
N GLY A 191 -27.37 -0.91 -8.08
CA GLY A 191 -28.63 -1.02 -7.34
C GLY A 191 -28.48 -0.57 -5.88
N PRO A 192 -29.56 -0.32 -5.13
CA PRO A 192 -29.47 0.10 -3.72
C PRO A 192 -28.59 -0.86 -2.91
N MET A 193 -27.82 -0.32 -1.96
CA MET A 193 -27.01 -1.17 -1.06
C MET A 193 -27.94 -2.18 -0.38
N PRO A 194 -27.50 -3.44 -0.15
CA PRO A 194 -28.24 -4.32 0.74
C PRO A 194 -28.47 -3.60 2.07
N ARG A 195 -29.65 -3.78 2.65
CA ARG A 195 -30.15 -2.97 3.78
C ARG A 195 -29.20 -2.95 4.97
N GLU A 196 -28.50 -4.07 5.18
CA GLU A 196 -27.48 -4.30 6.19
C GLU A 196 -26.21 -3.44 6.00
N TYR A 197 -25.91 -2.98 4.77
CA TYR A 197 -24.77 -2.11 4.47
C TYR A 197 -25.17 -0.67 4.08
N ASP A 198 -26.48 -0.38 3.92
CA ASP A 198 -26.97 0.94 3.52
C ASP A 198 -27.14 1.89 4.73
N TRP A 199 -26.12 2.70 4.99
CA TRP A 199 -26.18 3.73 6.05
C TRP A 199 -27.30 4.76 5.84
N ARG A 200 -27.71 5.04 4.60
CA ARG A 200 -28.69 6.08 4.26
C ARG A 200 -30.12 5.67 4.61
N ASN A 201 -30.37 4.36 4.65
CA ASN A 201 -31.66 3.76 4.99
C ASN A 201 -31.68 3.14 6.39
N ALA A 202 -30.62 3.32 7.19
CA ALA A 202 -30.50 2.78 8.55
C ALA A 202 -31.58 3.29 9.54
N GLY A 203 -32.31 4.35 9.17
CA GLY A 203 -33.35 5.00 9.98
C GLY A 203 -34.59 4.16 10.34
N LYS A 204 -34.61 2.84 10.10
CA LYS A 204 -35.75 1.97 10.50
C LYS A 204 -35.37 0.67 11.21
N ALA A 205 -34.10 0.28 11.32
CA ALA A 205 -33.72 -1.02 11.91
C ALA A 205 -32.78 -0.93 13.12
N SER A 206 -31.95 0.12 13.23
CA SER A 206 -31.04 0.25 14.39
C SER A 206 -31.74 0.63 15.70
N ALA A 207 -32.98 1.13 15.63
CA ALA A 207 -33.77 1.58 16.78
C ALA A 207 -34.16 0.49 17.80
N LYS A 208 -33.69 -0.75 17.64
CA LYS A 208 -33.93 -1.85 18.61
C LYS A 208 -32.68 -2.46 19.22
N LEU A 209 -31.47 -2.00 18.88
CA LEU A 209 -30.28 -2.39 19.64
C LEU A 209 -30.25 -1.59 20.93
N LYS A 210 -30.69 -2.20 22.04
CA LYS A 210 -30.51 -1.68 23.41
C LYS A 210 -29.04 -1.78 23.85
N GLN A 211 -28.08 -1.44 22.99
CA GLN A 211 -26.65 -1.48 23.27
C GLN A 211 -26.18 -0.07 23.63
N GLY A 212 -26.01 0.15 24.94
CA GLY A 212 -25.69 1.45 25.56
C GLY A 212 -25.92 1.46 27.08
N GLN A 213 -26.81 0.60 27.60
CA GLN A 213 -27.09 0.50 29.04
C GLN A 213 -25.89 0.02 29.91
N ILE A 214 -24.83 -0.51 29.31
CA ILE A 214 -23.78 -1.22 30.04
C ILE A 214 -22.71 -0.26 30.63
N LEU A 215 -22.59 0.98 30.12
CA LEU A 215 -21.50 1.87 30.53
C LEU A 215 -21.92 3.19 31.22
N GLY A 216 -23.22 3.47 31.43
CA GLY A 216 -23.66 4.76 31.99
C GLY A 216 -23.52 5.92 31.00
N LEU A 217 -23.47 5.61 29.71
CA LEU A 217 -23.51 6.55 28.59
C LEU A 217 -24.97 6.68 28.10
N ASP A 218 -25.86 7.13 28.98
CA ASP A 218 -27.26 7.34 28.64
C ASP A 218 -27.38 8.56 27.72
N HIS A 219 -27.83 8.33 26.47
CA HIS A 219 -28.12 9.41 25.52
C HIS A 219 -29.63 9.48 25.25
N PRO A 220 -30.22 10.68 25.20
CA PRO A 220 -31.59 10.88 24.73
C PRO A 220 -31.80 10.25 23.35
N GLU A 221 -32.99 9.69 23.10
CA GLU A 221 -33.33 9.04 21.82
C GLU A 221 -33.13 9.99 20.61
N GLU A 222 -33.20 11.30 20.83
CA GLU A 222 -32.92 12.33 19.83
C GLU A 222 -31.44 12.40 19.43
N GLU A 223 -30.49 12.19 20.36
CA GLU A 223 -29.04 12.13 20.09
C GLU A 223 -28.63 10.82 19.39
N SER A 224 -29.42 9.76 19.56
CA SER A 224 -29.24 8.51 18.81
C SER A 224 -29.68 8.64 17.34
N ARG A 225 -30.58 9.59 17.04
CA ARG A 225 -31.06 9.91 15.68
C ARG A 225 -30.20 10.97 14.98
N THR A 226 -29.43 11.76 15.72
CA THR A 226 -28.43 12.70 15.19
C THR A 226 -27.04 12.08 15.02
N GLY A 227 -26.88 10.79 15.33
CA GLY A 227 -25.74 9.96 14.93
C GLY A 227 -25.67 9.85 13.42
N GLY A 228 -25.28 10.96 12.79
CA GLY A 228 -25.11 11.10 11.37
C GLY A 228 -24.15 10.03 10.86
N ALA A 229 -24.27 9.73 9.59
CA ALA A 229 -23.28 8.93 8.90
C ALA A 229 -21.86 9.45 9.21
N GLY A 230 -21.03 8.62 9.83
CA GLY A 230 -19.66 8.98 10.23
C GLY A 230 -19.39 9.09 11.73
N SER A 231 -20.32 8.81 12.64
CA SER A 231 -19.99 8.69 14.07
C SER A 231 -19.21 7.41 14.35
N LEU A 232 -18.11 7.54 15.09
CA LEU A 232 -17.21 6.46 15.57
C LEU A 232 -17.49 6.13 17.04
N ARG A 233 -18.72 6.34 17.48
CA ARG A 233 -19.18 6.13 18.86
C ARG A 233 -18.81 4.74 19.34
N VAL A 234 -18.26 4.66 20.54
CA VAL A 234 -17.87 3.38 21.15
C VAL A 234 -19.06 2.63 21.76
N ALA A 235 -18.84 1.37 22.13
CA ALA A 235 -19.79 0.45 22.74
C ALA A 235 -21.05 0.18 21.91
N GLN A 236 -20.93 0.24 20.57
CA GLN A 236 -22.08 0.04 19.67
C GLN A 236 -22.25 -1.42 19.26
N LYS A 237 -21.16 -2.20 19.20
CA LYS A 237 -21.22 -3.62 18.79
C LYS A 237 -21.42 -4.55 19.98
N THR A 238 -21.88 -5.76 19.69
CA THR A 238 -22.14 -6.80 20.72
C THR A 238 -20.85 -7.15 21.45
N PRO A 239 -20.84 -7.13 22.79
CA PRO A 239 -19.64 -7.48 23.54
C PRO A 239 -19.33 -8.96 23.43
N ASN A 240 -18.05 -9.33 23.51
CA ASN A 240 -17.63 -10.72 23.63
C ASN A 240 -17.85 -11.27 25.06
N ALA A 241 -17.43 -12.51 25.32
CA ALA A 241 -17.64 -13.16 26.62
C ALA A 241 -16.92 -12.46 27.80
N TRP A 242 -15.93 -11.61 27.53
CA TRP A 242 -15.27 -10.77 28.53
C TRP A 242 -15.94 -9.41 28.73
N GLY A 243 -16.99 -9.10 27.97
CA GLY A 243 -17.65 -7.80 28.01
C GLY A 243 -16.97 -6.73 27.15
N LEU A 244 -16.01 -7.09 26.30
CA LEU A 244 -15.32 -6.14 25.42
C LEU A 244 -16.15 -5.83 24.20
N HIS A 245 -16.36 -4.55 23.93
CA HIS A 245 -17.08 -4.06 22.77
C HIS A 245 -16.13 -3.73 21.61
N ASP A 246 -16.72 -3.65 20.42
CA ASP A 246 -16.10 -3.11 19.21
C ASP A 246 -14.84 -3.84 18.72
N MET A 247 -14.61 -5.08 19.15
CA MET A 247 -13.45 -5.90 18.75
C MET A 247 -13.35 -6.20 17.24
N HIS A 248 -14.38 -5.90 16.46
CA HIS A 248 -14.47 -6.15 15.03
C HIS A 248 -15.03 -4.88 14.35
N GLY A 249 -14.18 -4.02 13.78
CA GLY A 249 -14.56 -2.76 13.11
C GLY A 249 -14.63 -1.54 14.04
N ASN A 250 -15.42 -0.51 13.67
CA ASN A 250 -15.35 0.87 14.22
C ASN A 250 -14.03 1.57 13.83
N VAL A 251 -12.96 1.34 14.59
CA VAL A 251 -11.58 1.74 14.25
C VAL A 251 -10.63 0.58 14.47
N ALA A 252 -9.60 0.48 13.65
CA ALA A 252 -8.51 -0.44 13.92
C ALA A 252 -7.73 0.03 15.15
N GLU A 253 -7.09 -0.88 15.87
CA GLU A 253 -6.45 -0.55 17.14
C GLU A 253 -4.97 -0.86 17.17
N TRP A 254 -4.16 0.14 17.51
CA TRP A 254 -2.73 -0.03 17.70
C TRP A 254 -2.40 -1.07 18.79
N CYS A 255 -1.49 -1.98 18.44
CA CYS A 255 -0.81 -2.87 19.36
C CYS A 255 0.62 -2.39 19.61
N SER A 256 1.28 -2.87 20.67
CA SER A 256 2.66 -2.51 20.98
C SER A 256 3.68 -3.05 19.97
N ASP A 257 3.33 -4.08 19.23
CA ASP A 257 4.25 -4.95 18.52
C ASP A 257 4.76 -4.34 17.22
N TRP A 258 6.03 -4.60 16.91
CA TRP A 258 6.54 -4.43 15.55
C TRP A 258 6.04 -5.57 14.67
N TYR A 259 5.57 -5.21 13.48
CA TYR A 259 5.07 -6.16 12.51
C TYR A 259 6.19 -7.06 11.96
N GLY A 260 5.80 -8.29 11.65
CA GLY A 260 6.57 -9.25 10.87
C GLY A 260 5.89 -10.61 10.83
N PRO A 261 6.31 -11.51 9.92
CA PRO A 261 5.69 -12.82 9.74
C PRO A 261 5.70 -13.64 11.03
N TYR A 262 4.68 -14.45 11.25
CA TYR A 262 4.65 -15.40 12.36
C TYR A 262 5.73 -16.49 12.23
N GLU A 263 6.16 -17.02 13.37
CA GLU A 263 7.03 -18.19 13.46
C GLU A 263 6.21 -19.39 13.93
N SER A 264 6.49 -20.56 13.37
CA SER A 264 5.91 -21.80 13.85
C SER A 264 6.36 -22.11 15.28
N GLY A 265 5.49 -22.73 16.07
CA GLY A 265 5.83 -23.25 17.40
C GLY A 265 5.15 -22.49 18.53
N ALA A 266 5.08 -23.14 19.70
CA ALA A 266 4.41 -22.56 20.85
C ALA A 266 5.21 -21.37 21.41
N GLN A 267 4.51 -20.29 21.74
CA GLN A 267 5.07 -19.08 22.33
C GLN A 267 4.47 -18.81 23.71
N THR A 268 5.23 -18.15 24.57
CA THR A 268 4.77 -17.72 25.89
C THR A 268 5.05 -16.24 26.01
N ASP A 269 4.01 -15.45 26.28
CA ASP A 269 4.10 -13.99 26.44
C ASP A 269 4.81 -13.28 25.26
N PRO A 270 4.42 -13.51 23.99
CA PRO A 270 5.13 -12.95 22.83
C PRO A 270 5.03 -11.42 22.75
N LEU A 271 6.08 -10.80 22.19
CA LEU A 271 6.24 -9.34 22.10
C LEU A 271 6.46 -8.85 20.64
N GLY A 272 6.10 -9.69 19.65
CA GLY A 272 6.35 -9.40 18.25
C GLY A 272 7.84 -9.36 17.90
N ARG A 273 8.19 -8.68 16.81
CA ARG A 273 9.59 -8.52 16.35
C ARG A 273 10.32 -7.46 17.18
N ALA A 274 11.65 -7.59 17.29
CA ALA A 274 12.49 -6.65 18.02
C ALA A 274 12.48 -5.24 17.40
N ASP A 275 12.31 -5.17 16.08
CA ASP A 275 12.22 -3.92 15.32
C ASP A 275 11.48 -4.15 13.98
N GLY A 276 11.02 -3.09 13.34
CA GLY A 276 10.30 -3.13 12.05
C GLY A 276 9.98 -1.75 11.49
N ASP A 277 9.44 -1.68 10.27
CA ASP A 277 9.00 -0.42 9.67
C ASP A 277 7.57 -0.04 10.10
N CYS A 278 6.73 -1.03 10.39
CA CYS A 278 5.32 -0.86 10.72
C CYS A 278 4.98 -1.44 12.09
N ARG A 279 4.02 -0.81 12.78
CA ARG A 279 3.39 -1.32 14.01
C ARG A 279 2.13 -2.08 13.65
N VAL A 280 1.80 -3.08 14.45
CA VAL A 280 0.59 -3.88 14.24
C VAL A 280 -0.65 -3.10 14.67
N PHE A 281 -1.72 -3.21 13.89
CA PHE A 281 -3.08 -2.88 14.32
C PHE A 281 -4.01 -4.07 14.10
N ARG A 282 -5.09 -4.16 14.89
CA ARG A 282 -6.06 -5.25 14.80
C ARG A 282 -7.51 -4.77 14.82
N GLY A 283 -8.44 -5.68 14.51
CA GLY A 283 -9.89 -5.46 14.54
C GLY A 283 -10.50 -4.84 13.29
N GLY A 284 -9.70 -4.25 12.40
CA GLY A 284 -10.19 -3.56 11.19
C GLY A 284 -11.04 -2.32 11.50
N PHE A 285 -11.61 -1.67 10.49
CA PHE A 285 -12.31 -0.39 10.64
C PHE A 285 -13.67 -0.38 9.93
N HIS A 286 -14.47 0.67 10.17
CA HIS A 286 -15.87 0.81 9.71
C HIS A 286 -16.11 0.70 8.19
N SER A 287 -15.07 0.76 7.36
CA SER A 287 -15.13 0.63 5.89
C SER A 287 -14.27 -0.53 5.36
N SER A 288 -13.75 -1.39 6.25
CA SER A 288 -13.07 -2.62 5.87
C SER A 288 -14.08 -3.68 5.43
N MET A 289 -13.67 -4.54 4.50
CA MET A 289 -14.44 -5.75 4.20
C MET A 289 -14.49 -6.67 5.41
N ILE A 290 -15.54 -7.47 5.54
CA ILE A 290 -15.73 -8.40 6.67
C ILE A 290 -14.55 -9.36 6.84
N ARG A 291 -13.87 -9.75 5.75
CA ARG A 291 -12.64 -10.55 5.84
C ARG A 291 -11.56 -9.91 6.71
N PHE A 292 -11.40 -8.59 6.68
CA PHE A 292 -10.41 -7.88 7.50
C PHE A 292 -10.88 -7.61 8.93
N LEU A 293 -12.08 -8.05 9.30
CA LEU A 293 -12.63 -7.91 10.64
C LEU A 293 -12.47 -9.18 11.49
N ARG A 294 -11.82 -10.24 10.98
CA ARG A 294 -11.64 -11.49 11.74
C ARG A 294 -10.82 -11.26 13.01
N SER A 295 -11.00 -12.14 13.99
CA SER A 295 -10.24 -12.13 15.24
C SER A 295 -8.73 -12.28 15.01
N ALA A 296 -8.34 -13.12 14.04
CA ALA A 296 -6.95 -13.37 13.67
C ALA A 296 -6.34 -12.26 12.80
N ASN A 297 -7.18 -11.46 12.12
CA ASN A 297 -6.69 -10.47 11.17
C ASN A 297 -5.76 -9.47 11.87
N ARG A 298 -4.66 -9.17 11.21
CA ARG A 298 -3.71 -8.15 11.62
C ARG A 298 -3.35 -7.33 10.39
N GLY A 299 -3.36 -6.02 10.55
CA GLY A 299 -2.75 -5.13 9.58
C GLY A 299 -1.55 -4.45 10.21
N SER A 300 -0.82 -3.69 9.42
CA SER A 300 0.30 -2.91 9.93
C SER A 300 0.39 -1.56 9.25
N TRP A 301 0.85 -0.55 9.99
CA TRP A 301 1.10 0.76 9.40
C TRP A 301 2.24 1.49 10.10
N VAL A 302 2.78 2.51 9.43
CA VAL A 302 3.91 3.28 9.96
C VAL A 302 3.52 4.02 11.24
N ALA A 303 4.40 3.98 12.24
CA ALA A 303 4.07 4.42 13.60
C ALA A 303 3.68 5.91 13.67
N ASN A 304 4.30 6.74 12.83
CA ASN A 304 4.12 8.20 12.79
C ASN A 304 2.94 8.69 11.92
N SER A 305 2.12 7.78 11.37
CA SER A 305 0.91 8.14 10.61
C SER A 305 -0.29 8.37 11.54
N ALA A 306 -1.01 9.46 11.31
CA ALA A 306 -2.22 9.84 12.05
C ALA A 306 -3.48 9.47 11.26
N SER A 307 -3.65 8.19 10.97
CA SER A 307 -4.79 7.73 10.15
C SER A 307 -6.12 7.79 10.90
N GLU A 308 -7.13 8.40 10.27
CA GLU A 308 -8.52 8.46 10.76
C GLU A 308 -9.19 7.09 10.92
N ARG A 309 -8.55 6.02 10.42
CA ARG A 309 -9.03 4.64 10.52
C ARG A 309 -8.49 3.90 11.75
N ILE A 310 -7.47 4.45 12.41
CA ILE A 310 -6.77 3.80 13.52
C ILE A 310 -6.93 4.63 14.80
N GLY A 311 -7.35 3.94 15.86
CA GLY A 311 -7.36 4.40 17.25
C GLY A 311 -6.62 3.39 18.12
N PHE A 312 -7.03 3.25 19.38
CA PHE A 312 -6.41 2.30 20.30
C PHE A 312 -7.29 2.05 21.53
N ARG A 313 -7.03 0.94 22.22
CA ARG A 313 -7.48 0.68 23.60
C ARG A 313 -6.27 0.46 24.51
N VAL A 314 -6.49 0.54 25.82
CA VAL A 314 -5.40 0.50 26.80
C VAL A 314 -5.46 -0.77 27.65
N VAL A 315 -4.30 -1.31 27.96
CA VAL A 315 -4.08 -2.32 28.99
C VAL A 315 -3.49 -1.68 30.24
N GLN A 316 -4.05 -1.99 31.41
CA GLN A 316 -3.43 -1.77 32.71
C GLN A 316 -2.74 -3.06 33.17
N GLY A 317 -1.42 -3.02 33.25
CA GLY A 317 -0.56 -4.14 33.59
C GLY A 317 0.83 -4.01 33.01
N GLU A 318 1.81 -4.68 33.62
CA GLU A 318 3.17 -4.75 33.08
C GLU A 318 3.19 -5.40 31.69
N LEU A 319 4.20 -5.04 30.88
CA LEU A 319 4.44 -5.74 29.62
C LEU A 319 4.76 -7.22 29.90
N PRO A 320 4.30 -8.15 29.04
CA PRO A 320 4.65 -9.56 29.22
C PRO A 320 6.17 -9.78 29.25
N LYS A 321 6.63 -10.79 30.01
CA LYS A 321 8.07 -11.03 30.27
C LYS A 321 8.77 -11.85 29.17
N GLY A 322 8.11 -12.09 28.04
CA GLY A 322 8.70 -12.78 26.91
C GLY A 322 9.84 -11.98 26.27
N LYS A 323 10.40 -12.54 25.19
CA LYS A 323 11.46 -11.88 24.43
C LYS A 323 10.93 -11.52 23.04
N PRO A 324 11.25 -10.33 22.53
CA PRO A 324 10.97 -10.02 21.13
C PRO A 324 11.68 -11.03 20.21
N LEU A 325 11.00 -11.38 19.13
CA LEU A 325 11.54 -12.20 18.05
C LEU A 325 12.65 -11.43 17.31
N PRO A 326 13.64 -12.10 16.71
CA PRO A 326 14.63 -11.44 15.87
C PRO A 326 13.98 -10.75 14.67
N LEU A 327 14.71 -9.83 14.02
CA LEU A 327 14.29 -9.24 12.75
C LEU A 327 13.93 -10.31 11.72
N ALA A 328 12.93 -10.02 10.88
CA ALA A 328 12.58 -10.87 9.76
C ALA A 328 13.78 -11.00 8.79
N ALA A 329 13.90 -12.15 8.14
CA ALA A 329 14.94 -12.36 7.13
C ALA A 329 14.73 -11.39 5.95
N PRO A 330 15.80 -10.80 5.39
CA PRO A 330 15.67 -9.92 4.24
C PRO A 330 15.15 -10.69 3.02
N PRO A 331 14.32 -10.07 2.15
CA PRO A 331 13.83 -10.71 0.93
C PRO A 331 14.95 -10.92 -0.09
N LEU A 332 14.73 -11.79 -1.09
CA LEU A 332 15.74 -12.18 -2.09
C LEU A 332 16.40 -10.97 -2.78
N ASN A 333 15.62 -9.96 -3.15
CA ASN A 333 16.12 -8.74 -3.79
C ASN A 333 17.10 -7.91 -2.92
N ALA A 334 17.22 -8.21 -1.63
CA ALA A 334 18.13 -7.58 -0.67
C ALA A 334 19.24 -8.53 -0.19
N GLN A 335 19.21 -9.80 -0.58
CA GLN A 335 20.23 -10.78 -0.21
C GLN A 335 21.43 -10.73 -1.17
N ASN A 336 22.63 -10.97 -0.63
CA ASN A 336 23.87 -11.14 -1.39
C ASN A 336 24.17 -10.01 -2.40
N VAL A 337 23.75 -8.78 -2.10
CA VAL A 337 23.97 -7.62 -2.97
C VAL A 337 25.40 -7.11 -2.79
N SER A 338 26.14 -7.05 -3.90
CA SER A 338 27.48 -6.46 -3.91
C SER A 338 27.40 -4.98 -3.54
N GLN A 339 28.22 -4.57 -2.57
CA GLN A 339 28.37 -3.15 -2.18
C GLN A 339 29.54 -2.46 -2.90
N ARG A 340 30.18 -3.15 -3.84
CA ARG A 340 31.23 -2.55 -4.68
C ARG A 340 30.57 -1.68 -5.74
N ASP A 341 31.00 -0.43 -5.84
CA ASP A 341 30.61 0.45 -6.94
C ASP A 341 31.05 -0.17 -8.27
N ALA A 342 30.18 -0.08 -9.30
CA ALA A 342 30.47 -0.70 -10.60
C ALA A 342 31.73 -0.13 -11.29
N ASP A 343 32.12 1.09 -10.91
CA ASP A 343 33.30 1.79 -11.41
C ASP A 343 34.60 1.44 -10.65
N THR A 344 34.51 0.60 -9.60
CA THR A 344 35.70 0.04 -8.93
C THR A 344 36.32 -1.01 -9.83
N PRO A 345 37.62 -0.92 -10.20
CA PRO A 345 38.26 -1.90 -11.07
C PRO A 345 38.10 -3.33 -10.50
N VAL A 346 37.42 -4.19 -11.25
CA VAL A 346 37.51 -5.64 -11.04
C VAL A 346 38.96 -6.03 -11.25
N ARG A 347 39.46 -7.01 -10.47
CA ARG A 347 40.78 -7.61 -10.70
C ARG A 347 41.00 -7.85 -12.19
N SER A 348 42.25 -7.68 -12.61
CA SER A 348 42.71 -7.56 -14.00
C SER A 348 42.48 -8.80 -14.89
N ASP A 349 41.71 -9.79 -14.45
CA ASP A 349 41.31 -10.96 -15.22
C ASP A 349 39.98 -10.77 -15.99
N PHE A 350 39.21 -9.70 -15.71
CA PHE A 350 38.04 -9.30 -16.51
C PHE A 350 38.31 -7.99 -17.27
N THR A 351 39.28 -8.02 -18.20
CA THR A 351 39.43 -6.96 -19.21
C THR A 351 38.53 -7.23 -20.40
N ASP A 352 37.21 -7.38 -20.17
CA ASP A 352 36.30 -7.27 -21.30
C ASP A 352 36.06 -5.79 -21.59
N LYS A 353 36.74 -5.29 -22.62
CA LYS A 353 36.55 -3.95 -23.19
C LYS A 353 35.13 -3.75 -23.77
N SER A 354 34.24 -4.74 -23.70
CA SER A 354 32.85 -4.69 -24.17
C SER A 354 31.89 -3.85 -23.31
N VAL A 355 32.27 -3.43 -22.09
CA VAL A 355 31.36 -2.70 -21.17
C VAL A 355 31.19 -1.22 -21.53
N ARG A 356 32.09 -0.66 -22.35
CA ARG A 356 31.81 0.57 -23.10
C ARG A 356 31.33 0.16 -24.49
N VAL A 357 30.06 -0.24 -24.62
CA VAL A 357 29.44 -0.22 -25.94
C VAL A 357 29.57 1.21 -26.42
N THR A 358 30.35 1.42 -27.49
CA THR A 358 30.43 2.72 -28.16
C THR A 358 29.00 3.14 -28.47
N ALA A 359 28.59 4.32 -27.98
CA ALA A 359 27.23 4.85 -28.10
C ALA A 359 26.67 4.86 -29.54
N ASP A 360 27.53 4.62 -30.53
CA ASP A 360 27.26 4.68 -31.96
C ASP A 360 26.69 3.39 -32.57
N ALA A 361 26.86 2.22 -31.95
CA ALA A 361 26.35 0.96 -32.50
C ALA A 361 24.91 0.67 -32.04
N PRO A 362 23.95 0.43 -32.95
CA PRO A 362 22.58 0.05 -32.58
C PRO A 362 22.53 -1.18 -31.67
N PHE A 363 21.91 -1.05 -30.49
CA PHE A 363 21.69 -2.14 -29.54
C PHE A 363 20.19 -2.28 -29.19
N PHE A 364 19.70 -3.51 -29.17
CA PHE A 364 18.38 -3.86 -28.66
C PHE A 364 18.35 -5.27 -28.10
N GLU A 365 17.67 -5.42 -26.96
CA GLU A 365 17.42 -6.67 -26.29
C GLU A 365 16.03 -6.63 -25.64
N GLY A 366 15.29 -7.73 -25.73
CA GLY A 366 13.95 -7.87 -25.15
C GLY A 366 12.94 -8.46 -26.15
N PRO A 367 11.70 -8.78 -25.69
CA PRO A 367 11.24 -8.67 -24.30
C PRO A 367 11.89 -9.72 -23.37
N LYS A 368 12.21 -9.31 -22.14
CA LYS A 368 12.63 -10.21 -21.05
C LYS A 368 11.63 -10.13 -19.89
N PRO A 369 11.14 -11.24 -19.33
CA PRO A 369 10.28 -11.19 -18.15
C PRO A 369 11.09 -10.74 -16.94
N TYR A 370 10.62 -9.70 -16.23
CA TYR A 370 11.15 -9.29 -14.93
C TYR A 370 10.18 -9.63 -13.78
N VAL A 371 8.87 -9.71 -14.08
CA VAL A 371 7.84 -10.21 -13.18
C VAL A 371 7.91 -11.75 -13.16
N ARG A 372 8.90 -12.29 -12.44
CA ARG A 372 9.14 -13.74 -12.32
C ARG A 372 8.64 -14.28 -11.00
N ILE A 373 7.32 -14.37 -10.85
CA ILE A 373 6.70 -14.88 -9.62
C ILE A 373 6.85 -16.40 -9.58
N PRO A 374 7.47 -16.98 -8.52
CA PRO A 374 7.62 -18.43 -8.41
C PRO A 374 6.26 -19.16 -8.43
N ASP A 375 6.23 -20.34 -9.04
CA ASP A 375 5.04 -21.18 -9.02
C ASP A 375 4.64 -21.51 -7.57
N GLY A 376 3.36 -21.32 -7.26
CA GLY A 376 2.83 -21.55 -5.92
C GLY A 376 3.22 -20.49 -4.88
N ALA A 377 3.77 -19.34 -5.28
CA ALA A 377 4.00 -18.22 -4.37
C ALA A 377 2.72 -17.85 -3.59
N VAL A 378 2.92 -17.54 -2.31
CA VAL A 378 1.90 -17.16 -1.33
C VAL A 378 2.29 -15.83 -0.71
N GLY A 379 1.31 -15.06 -0.27
CA GLY A 379 1.54 -13.75 0.31
C GLY A 379 2.00 -12.74 -0.72
N PRO A 380 2.69 -11.65 -0.32
CA PRO A 380 2.53 -10.34 -0.98
C PRO A 380 2.96 -10.31 -2.45
N VAL A 381 3.54 -11.40 -2.94
CA VAL A 381 3.83 -11.67 -4.34
C VAL A 381 2.73 -12.58 -4.92
N PHE A 382 1.76 -11.99 -5.62
CA PHE A 382 0.60 -12.69 -6.20
C PHE A 382 0.61 -12.75 -7.73
N ILE A 383 -0.13 -13.70 -8.31
CA ILE A 383 -0.11 -13.96 -9.76
C ILE A 383 -1.14 -13.18 -10.59
N SER A 384 -2.20 -12.62 -9.99
CA SER A 384 -3.39 -12.15 -10.72
C SER A 384 -3.21 -10.83 -11.47
N GLN A 385 -2.57 -9.83 -10.85
CA GLN A 385 -2.36 -8.53 -11.46
C GLN A 385 -1.05 -7.90 -10.93
N ASN A 386 -0.17 -7.53 -11.85
CA ASN A 386 1.10 -6.85 -11.55
C ASN A 386 1.12 -5.52 -12.31
N HIS A 387 1.30 -4.40 -11.60
CA HIS A 387 0.99 -3.09 -12.16
C HIS A 387 1.81 -1.95 -11.54
N SER A 388 1.74 -0.77 -12.17
CA SER A 388 2.47 0.46 -11.81
C SER A 388 3.96 0.24 -11.53
N PRO A 389 4.72 -0.33 -12.50
CA PRO A 389 6.10 -0.69 -12.27
C PRO A 389 7.01 0.53 -12.19
N SER A 390 8.22 0.31 -11.66
CA SER A 390 9.27 1.31 -11.53
C SER A 390 10.63 0.61 -11.62
N ILE A 391 11.59 1.19 -12.35
CA ILE A 391 12.95 0.65 -12.51
C ILE A 391 14.00 1.72 -12.24
N THR A 392 15.13 1.32 -11.65
CA THR A 392 16.31 2.18 -11.51
C THR A 392 17.59 1.34 -11.56
N GLU A 393 18.70 1.97 -11.95
CA GLU A 393 20.04 1.43 -11.75
C GLU A 393 20.49 1.67 -10.29
N CYS A 394 21.19 0.71 -9.70
CA CYS A 394 21.83 0.84 -8.40
C CYS A 394 23.30 1.28 -8.53
N PRO A 395 23.92 1.88 -7.49
CA PRO A 395 25.34 2.26 -7.50
C PRO A 395 26.31 1.13 -7.92
N ASN A 396 26.00 -0.12 -7.59
CA ASN A 396 26.76 -1.32 -7.96
C ASN A 396 26.52 -1.82 -9.41
N GLY A 397 25.67 -1.15 -10.19
CA GLY A 397 25.34 -1.50 -11.57
C GLY A 397 24.17 -2.48 -11.74
N ASP A 398 23.60 -3.01 -10.64
CA ASP A 398 22.37 -3.80 -10.71
C ASP A 398 21.21 -2.94 -11.24
N LEU A 399 20.21 -3.57 -11.85
CA LEU A 399 18.89 -2.95 -12.01
C LEU A 399 17.95 -3.49 -10.94
N LEU A 400 17.19 -2.59 -10.31
CA LEU A 400 16.14 -2.94 -9.36
C LEU A 400 14.79 -2.48 -9.94
N ALA A 401 13.87 -3.43 -10.07
CA ALA A 401 12.50 -3.18 -10.50
C ALA A 401 11.54 -3.45 -9.34
N VAL A 402 10.56 -2.57 -9.14
CA VAL A 402 9.52 -2.65 -8.12
C VAL A 402 8.16 -2.42 -8.76
N TRP A 403 7.13 -3.13 -8.31
CA TRP A 403 5.74 -2.99 -8.76
C TRP A 403 4.80 -3.41 -7.62
N PHE A 404 3.51 -3.08 -7.72
CA PHE A 404 2.53 -3.69 -6.83
C PHE A 404 1.92 -4.94 -7.47
N SER A 405 1.68 -5.95 -6.64
CA SER A 405 0.99 -7.17 -6.97
C SER A 405 -0.36 -7.20 -6.22
N THR A 406 -1.44 -7.56 -6.90
CA THR A 406 -2.78 -7.47 -6.32
C THR A 406 -3.81 -8.38 -6.98
N LEU A 407 -4.91 -8.63 -6.28
CA LEU A 407 -6.15 -9.22 -6.80
C LEU A 407 -7.00 -8.19 -7.54
N GLY A 408 -6.90 -6.94 -7.11
CA GLY A 408 -7.56 -5.80 -7.72
C GLY A 408 -6.99 -4.52 -7.13
N GLU A 409 -6.81 -3.50 -7.95
CA GLU A 409 -6.09 -2.26 -7.59
C GLU A 409 -6.62 -1.50 -6.36
N THR A 410 -7.82 -1.84 -5.87
CA THR A 410 -8.43 -1.25 -4.69
C THR A 410 -8.33 -2.16 -3.45
N ASP A 411 -7.89 -3.40 -3.58
CA ASP A 411 -7.77 -4.36 -2.48
C ASP A 411 -6.75 -3.91 -1.42
N LEU A 412 -7.04 -4.17 -0.14
CA LEU A 412 -6.10 -3.86 0.95
C LEU A 412 -4.87 -4.77 0.93
N THR A 413 -4.94 -5.94 0.30
CA THR A 413 -3.79 -6.87 0.18
C THR A 413 -2.87 -6.50 -0.99
N THR A 414 -2.96 -5.27 -1.52
CA THR A 414 -2.08 -4.81 -2.58
C THR A 414 -0.70 -4.55 -2.00
N ALA A 415 0.28 -5.35 -2.38
CA ALA A 415 1.61 -5.35 -1.77
C ALA A 415 2.71 -5.12 -2.81
N ASN A 416 3.89 -4.65 -2.39
CA ASN A 416 4.99 -4.41 -3.33
C ASN A 416 5.90 -5.63 -3.48
N ALA A 417 6.15 -6.00 -4.74
CA ALA A 417 7.12 -6.99 -5.13
C ALA A 417 8.29 -6.32 -5.86
N ALA A 418 9.45 -6.98 -5.81
CA ALA A 418 10.64 -6.55 -6.53
C ALA A 418 11.36 -7.73 -7.18
N SER A 419 12.12 -7.40 -8.23
CA SER A 419 13.10 -8.28 -8.83
C SER A 419 14.36 -7.48 -9.14
N ARG A 420 15.50 -8.16 -9.15
CA ARG A 420 16.81 -7.56 -9.39
C ARG A 420 17.49 -8.26 -10.56
N LEU A 421 18.05 -7.46 -11.46
CA LEU A 421 18.98 -7.92 -12.49
C LEU A 421 20.39 -7.58 -12.01
N ARG A 422 21.15 -8.61 -11.65
CA ARG A 422 22.53 -8.42 -11.19
C ARG A 422 23.39 -7.86 -12.32
N PHE A 423 24.33 -6.98 -11.99
CA PHE A 423 25.27 -6.45 -12.97
C PHE A 423 26.00 -7.59 -13.70
N GLY A 424 25.93 -7.58 -15.03
CA GLY A 424 26.49 -8.63 -15.90
C GLY A 424 25.65 -9.91 -16.05
N ALA A 425 24.55 -10.06 -15.31
CA ALA A 425 23.64 -11.19 -15.47
C ALA A 425 22.73 -11.01 -16.70
N LYS A 426 22.24 -12.12 -17.25
CA LYS A 426 21.34 -12.13 -18.41
C LYS A 426 19.87 -12.15 -18.05
N GLU A 427 19.54 -12.67 -16.87
CA GLU A 427 18.18 -12.90 -16.39
C GLU A 427 17.91 -12.19 -15.07
N TRP A 428 16.67 -11.72 -14.90
CA TRP A 428 16.14 -11.21 -13.64
C TRP A 428 16.02 -12.34 -12.61
N GLU A 429 16.28 -12.04 -11.35
CA GLU A 429 15.99 -12.95 -10.24
C GLU A 429 14.48 -13.21 -10.11
N PRO A 430 14.05 -14.32 -9.48
CA PRO A 430 12.66 -14.49 -9.08
C PRO A 430 12.18 -13.29 -8.24
N ALA A 431 10.90 -12.95 -8.39
CA ALA A 431 10.28 -11.88 -7.62
C ALA A 431 10.22 -12.24 -6.12
N SER A 432 10.42 -11.26 -5.26
CA SER A 432 10.25 -11.36 -3.81
C SER A 432 9.49 -10.14 -3.26
N SER A 433 8.98 -10.25 -2.03
CA SER A 433 8.42 -9.11 -1.29
C SER A 433 9.44 -7.98 -1.18
N PHE A 434 9.00 -6.72 -1.23
CA PHE A 434 9.91 -5.57 -1.18
C PHE A 434 9.67 -4.64 0.03
N TRP A 435 8.48 -4.08 0.11
CA TRP A 435 7.95 -3.35 1.26
C TRP A 435 6.46 -3.59 1.25
N ASP A 436 5.93 -3.97 2.39
CA ASP A 436 4.54 -4.31 2.51
C ASP A 436 4.06 -3.90 3.89
N ALA A 437 3.15 -2.95 3.93
CA ALA A 437 2.38 -2.65 5.11
C ALA A 437 1.10 -3.49 5.05
N GLN A 438 1.09 -4.58 5.80
CA GLN A 438 0.03 -5.59 5.73
C GLN A 438 -1.38 -5.00 5.84
N ASP A 439 -2.26 -5.46 4.95
CA ASP A 439 -3.65 -5.02 4.83
C ASP A 439 -3.80 -3.49 4.68
N VAL A 440 -2.80 -2.88 4.06
CA VAL A 440 -2.84 -1.53 3.51
C VAL A 440 -2.49 -1.60 2.03
N ASN A 441 -3.27 -0.92 1.19
CA ASN A 441 -3.01 -0.90 -0.25
C ASN A 441 -1.80 -0.02 -0.52
N ASP A 442 -0.65 -0.67 -0.70
CA ASP A 442 0.64 -0.05 -0.98
C ASP A 442 0.74 0.32 -2.47
N HIS A 443 0.03 1.38 -2.82
CA HIS A 443 -0.23 1.76 -4.19
C HIS A 443 0.97 2.43 -4.85
N ALA A 444 1.12 2.13 -6.15
CA ALA A 444 1.98 2.83 -7.10
C ALA A 444 3.43 3.11 -6.65
N PRO A 445 4.21 2.07 -6.29
CA PRO A 445 5.59 2.26 -5.84
C PRO A 445 6.48 2.93 -6.89
N LYS A 446 7.46 3.70 -6.42
CA LYS A 446 8.55 4.26 -7.21
C LYS A 446 9.88 3.95 -6.56
N ILE A 447 10.81 3.46 -7.35
CA ILE A 447 12.22 3.29 -7.00
C ILE A 447 13.06 4.23 -7.88
N TRP A 448 13.95 5.00 -7.26
CA TRP A 448 14.74 5.98 -7.98
C TRP A 448 16.10 6.19 -7.33
N TRP A 449 17.18 6.00 -8.10
CA TRP A 449 18.52 6.40 -7.72
C TRP A 449 18.77 7.86 -8.09
N ASP A 450 19.36 8.61 -7.17
CA ASP A 450 19.69 10.02 -7.39
C ASP A 450 20.88 10.29 -8.32
N GLY A 451 21.54 9.23 -8.78
CA GLY A 451 22.75 9.31 -9.61
C GLY A 451 24.04 9.45 -8.82
N ASP A 452 23.99 9.42 -7.48
CA ASP A 452 25.15 9.45 -6.59
C ASP A 452 25.15 8.24 -5.66
N LYS A 453 24.45 8.30 -4.53
CA LYS A 453 24.50 7.26 -3.48
C LYS A 453 23.16 6.77 -2.99
N THR A 454 22.10 7.53 -3.23
CA THR A 454 20.84 7.31 -2.51
C THR A 454 19.78 6.75 -3.43
N LEU A 455 19.26 5.58 -3.07
CA LEU A 455 18.02 5.05 -3.60
C LEU A 455 16.86 5.58 -2.77
N TYR A 456 15.82 6.06 -3.44
CA TYR A 456 14.56 6.51 -2.85
C TYR A 456 13.48 5.50 -3.21
N HIS A 457 12.73 5.03 -2.22
CA HIS A 457 11.50 4.28 -2.41
C HIS A 457 10.33 5.13 -1.92
N ILE A 458 9.35 5.35 -2.80
CA ILE A 458 8.15 6.14 -2.55
C ILE A 458 6.93 5.27 -2.84
N VAL A 459 5.95 5.25 -1.94
CA VAL A 459 4.75 4.41 -2.08
C VAL A 459 3.56 5.09 -1.38
N GLU A 460 2.35 4.92 -1.92
CA GLU A 460 1.13 5.49 -1.35
C GLU A 460 0.42 4.47 -0.46
N GLY A 461 0.09 4.82 0.78
CA GLY A 461 -0.85 4.08 1.60
C GLY A 461 -2.28 4.50 1.32
N ARG A 462 -2.91 3.93 0.28
CA ARG A 462 -4.11 4.50 -0.35
C ARG A 462 -5.26 4.80 0.62
N GLN A 463 -5.48 3.92 1.61
CA GLN A 463 -6.55 4.07 2.59
C GLN A 463 -6.24 5.12 3.67
N HIS A 464 -4.95 5.33 3.96
CA HIS A 464 -4.47 6.24 4.98
C HIS A 464 -4.20 7.63 4.42
N GLY A 465 -4.05 7.75 3.10
CA GLY A 465 -3.84 9.03 2.40
C GLY A 465 -2.44 9.60 2.61
N ASP A 466 -1.50 8.75 3.01
CA ASP A 466 -0.11 9.10 3.28
C ASP A 466 0.78 8.63 2.13
N ILE A 467 1.80 9.41 1.80
CA ILE A 467 2.90 8.95 0.96
C ILE A 467 4.06 8.59 1.87
N ILE A 468 4.60 7.39 1.69
CA ILE A 468 5.73 6.89 2.46
C ILE A 468 6.99 7.09 1.64
N LEU A 469 8.05 7.55 2.31
CA LEU A 469 9.39 7.68 1.76
C LEU A 469 10.38 6.93 2.63
N ARG A 470 11.26 6.14 2.00
CA ARG A 470 12.43 5.52 2.63
C ARG A 470 13.63 5.56 1.71
N ARG A 471 14.83 5.51 2.28
CA ARG A 471 16.10 5.71 1.56
C ARG A 471 17.07 4.56 1.82
N SER A 472 17.87 4.20 0.82
CA SER A 472 18.95 3.22 0.95
C SER A 472 20.25 3.79 0.38
N THR A 473 21.38 3.47 1.03
CA THR A 473 22.73 3.85 0.60
C THR A 473 23.64 2.64 0.40
N ASP A 474 23.08 1.44 0.48
CA ASP A 474 23.76 0.15 0.37
C ASP A 474 23.13 -0.71 -0.72
N ASN A 475 22.84 -0.08 -1.86
CA ASN A 475 22.28 -0.73 -3.05
C ASN A 475 20.93 -1.42 -2.81
N GLY A 476 20.14 -0.96 -1.85
CA GLY A 476 18.80 -1.46 -1.56
C GLY A 476 18.79 -2.69 -0.64
N VAL A 477 19.85 -2.93 0.13
CA VAL A 477 19.91 -4.00 1.12
C VAL A 477 19.18 -3.59 2.39
N THR A 478 19.50 -2.42 2.93
CA THR A 478 18.81 -1.83 4.08
C THR A 478 18.18 -0.50 3.71
N TRP A 479 17.14 -0.15 4.46
CA TRP A 479 16.36 1.06 4.24
C TRP A 479 16.27 1.85 5.55
N SER A 480 16.25 3.18 5.45
CA SER A 480 15.84 4.04 6.56
C SER A 480 14.43 3.69 7.00
N LYS A 481 14.07 4.03 8.24
CA LYS A 481 12.67 3.97 8.68
C LYS A 481 11.76 4.68 7.69
N ALA A 482 10.58 4.11 7.50
CA ALA A 482 9.53 4.68 6.68
C ALA A 482 9.05 6.02 7.27
N GLU A 483 9.05 7.07 6.47
CA GLU A 483 8.64 8.42 6.84
C GLU A 483 7.41 8.83 6.05
N VAL A 484 6.44 9.50 6.71
CA VAL A 484 5.31 10.12 6.00
C VAL A 484 5.79 11.39 5.28
N MET A 485 5.86 11.32 3.97
CA MET A 485 5.98 12.45 3.06
C MET A 485 4.60 13.09 2.88
N ARG A 486 4.43 14.33 3.35
CA ARG A 486 3.18 15.07 3.22
C ARG A 486 2.97 15.56 1.78
N ALA A 487 2.56 14.65 0.90
CA ALA A 487 2.13 14.91 -0.46
C ALA A 487 0.75 14.28 -0.68
N HIS A 488 0.03 14.73 -1.71
CA HIS A 488 -1.32 14.28 -2.00
C HIS A 488 -1.46 13.65 -3.40
N GLY A 489 -2.02 12.44 -3.45
CA GLY A 489 -2.36 11.71 -4.69
C GLY A 489 -1.37 10.60 -5.03
N GLU A 490 -1.64 9.90 -6.14
CA GLU A 490 -0.75 8.85 -6.66
C GLU A 490 0.49 9.47 -7.30
N SER A 491 1.68 8.94 -7.04
CA SER A 491 2.88 9.36 -7.77
C SER A 491 2.79 8.93 -9.24
N ALA A 492 2.71 9.92 -10.12
CA ALA A 492 2.35 9.76 -11.52
C ALA A 492 3.44 9.05 -12.34
N SER A 493 4.71 9.30 -12.02
CA SER A 493 5.88 8.77 -12.73
C SER A 493 7.14 8.86 -11.86
N HIS A 494 8.31 8.53 -12.41
CA HIS A 494 9.57 8.63 -11.69
C HIS A 494 9.92 10.07 -11.29
N PRO A 495 10.60 10.26 -10.13
CA PRO A 495 11.21 11.54 -9.79
C PRO A 495 12.25 11.98 -10.83
N ILE A 496 12.46 13.28 -10.94
CA ILE A 496 13.62 13.85 -11.62
C ILE A 496 14.44 14.70 -10.64
N ARG A 497 15.74 14.83 -10.93
CA ARG A 497 16.59 15.86 -10.34
C ARG A 497 16.83 16.94 -11.39
N THR A 498 16.42 18.17 -11.08
CA THR A 498 16.67 19.31 -11.96
C THR A 498 18.15 19.70 -11.94
N LYS A 499 18.60 20.48 -12.94
CA LYS A 499 19.94 21.08 -13.01
C LYS A 499 20.27 21.94 -11.80
N LYS A 500 19.25 22.51 -11.14
CA LYS A 500 19.38 23.28 -9.90
C LYS A 500 19.42 22.38 -8.64
N GLY A 501 19.47 21.06 -8.80
CA GLY A 501 19.54 20.09 -7.70
C GLY A 501 18.20 19.77 -7.03
N VAL A 502 17.10 20.34 -7.50
CA VAL A 502 15.76 20.12 -6.93
C VAL A 502 15.24 18.76 -7.34
N ILE A 503 14.79 17.94 -6.38
CA ILE A 503 14.05 16.71 -6.66
C ILE A 503 12.60 17.10 -6.89
N ALA A 504 12.00 16.66 -7.99
CA ALA A 504 10.60 16.92 -8.32
C ALA A 504 9.88 15.61 -8.65
N ILE A 505 8.71 15.41 -8.03
CA ILE A 505 7.86 14.24 -8.19
C ILE A 505 6.48 14.71 -8.67
N PRO A 506 6.01 14.25 -9.84
CA PRO A 506 4.65 14.55 -10.28
C PRO A 506 3.64 13.66 -9.57
N PHE A 507 2.50 14.24 -9.20
CA PHE A 507 1.38 13.56 -8.56
C PHE A 507 0.11 13.72 -9.39
N ASP A 508 -0.69 12.66 -9.46
CA ASP A 508 -1.94 12.66 -10.19
C ASP A 508 -2.91 13.69 -9.61
N PHE A 509 -3.63 14.38 -10.50
CA PHE A 509 -4.55 15.47 -10.17
C PHE A 509 -3.89 16.67 -9.45
N ALA A 510 -2.57 16.67 -9.25
CA ALA A 510 -1.84 17.71 -8.52
C ALA A 510 -0.78 18.40 -9.40
N GLY A 511 0.00 19.30 -8.79
CA GLY A 511 1.24 19.80 -9.37
C GLY A 511 2.41 18.87 -9.04
N LEU A 512 3.43 19.38 -8.36
CA LEU A 512 4.62 18.62 -8.00
C LEU A 512 4.80 18.61 -6.48
N SER A 513 5.36 17.52 -5.95
CA SER A 513 6.07 17.57 -4.66
C SER A 513 7.55 17.78 -4.95
N ILE A 514 8.13 18.81 -4.34
CA ILE A 514 9.52 19.19 -4.57
C ILE A 514 10.34 19.16 -3.28
N SER A 515 11.61 18.80 -3.42
CA SER A 515 12.60 18.89 -2.34
C SER A 515 13.85 19.62 -2.79
N ARG A 516 14.32 20.56 -1.97
CA ARG A 516 15.51 21.38 -2.20
C ARG A 516 16.73 20.94 -1.38
N ASP A 517 16.56 19.95 -0.52
CA ASP A 517 17.53 19.52 0.48
C ASP A 517 17.78 18.00 0.44
N ASN A 518 17.68 17.42 -0.76
CA ASN A 518 17.86 15.99 -1.03
C ASN A 518 16.83 15.08 -0.33
N GLY A 519 15.58 15.53 -0.32
CA GLY A 519 14.43 14.76 0.16
C GLY A 519 14.22 14.82 1.66
N LYS A 520 14.88 15.74 2.40
CA LYS A 520 14.67 15.89 3.85
C LYS A 520 13.38 16.65 4.14
N THR A 521 13.08 17.68 3.36
CA THR A 521 11.83 18.42 3.40
C THR A 521 11.18 18.48 2.03
N TRP A 522 9.84 18.55 2.03
CA TRP A 522 9.01 18.54 0.84
C TRP A 522 7.99 19.68 0.89
N SER A 523 7.73 20.28 -0.26
CA SER A 523 6.67 21.27 -0.47
C SER A 523 5.90 20.96 -1.74
N GLU A 524 4.61 21.21 -1.74
CA GLU A 524 3.77 21.06 -2.94
C GLU A 524 3.76 22.36 -3.77
N THR A 525 3.73 22.23 -5.08
CA THR A 525 3.51 23.33 -6.04
C THR A 525 2.19 23.15 -6.76
N GLY A 526 1.57 24.24 -7.20
CA GLY A 526 0.30 24.18 -7.90
C GLY A 526 -0.87 23.86 -6.97
N ARG A 527 -1.96 23.30 -7.53
CA ARG A 527 -3.18 22.98 -6.78
C ARG A 527 -3.86 21.73 -7.31
N GLN A 528 -4.54 21.01 -6.41
CA GLN A 528 -5.37 19.85 -6.77
C GLN A 528 -6.49 20.22 -7.76
N ARG A 529 -6.64 19.40 -8.80
CA ARG A 529 -7.65 19.51 -9.85
C ARG A 529 -9.03 19.21 -9.23
N ARG A 530 -9.96 20.16 -9.36
CA ARG A 530 -11.36 20.00 -8.93
C ARG A 530 -12.32 19.59 -10.05
N GLY A 531 -11.88 19.68 -11.31
CA GLY A 531 -12.68 19.38 -12.50
C GLY A 531 -11.86 19.47 -13.79
N SER A 532 -12.47 19.16 -14.93
CA SER A 532 -11.83 19.18 -16.27
C SER A 532 -12.18 20.39 -17.11
N ASP A 533 -13.19 21.15 -16.70
CA ASP A 533 -13.91 22.05 -17.61
C ASP A 533 -13.03 23.20 -18.12
N ASP A 534 -12.05 23.61 -17.33
CA ASP A 534 -11.12 24.67 -17.68
C ASP A 534 -9.88 24.18 -18.44
N ILE A 535 -9.69 22.86 -18.57
CA ILE A 535 -8.54 22.29 -19.29
C ILE A 535 -8.76 22.47 -20.79
N GLN A 536 -8.01 23.39 -21.39
CA GLN A 536 -8.07 23.71 -22.82
C GLN A 536 -6.66 24.00 -23.37
N PRO A 537 -6.33 23.57 -24.60
CA PRO A 537 -5.08 23.94 -25.24
C PRO A 537 -4.92 25.46 -25.35
N GLY A 538 -3.69 25.94 -25.16
CA GLY A 538 -3.34 27.36 -25.17
C GLY A 538 -3.54 28.07 -23.83
N LEU A 539 -4.33 27.51 -22.91
CA LEU A 539 -4.54 28.07 -21.57
C LEU A 539 -3.49 27.58 -20.57
N LYS A 540 -3.53 28.16 -19.37
CA LYS A 540 -2.69 27.78 -18.24
C LYS A 540 -3.55 27.39 -17.02
N GLY A 541 -3.03 26.50 -16.20
CA GLY A 541 -3.64 26.17 -14.91
C GLY A 541 -2.63 25.64 -13.89
N PRO A 542 -3.08 25.34 -12.66
CA PRO A 542 -2.21 25.04 -11.53
C PRO A 542 -1.83 23.55 -11.41
N PHE A 543 -2.01 22.76 -12.47
CA PHE A 543 -1.76 21.31 -12.48
C PHE A 543 -1.42 20.84 -13.90
N ILE A 544 -0.83 19.65 -14.00
CA ILE A 544 -0.54 19.00 -15.29
C ILE A 544 -1.87 18.57 -15.93
N ALA A 545 -2.06 18.81 -17.23
CA ALA A 545 -3.26 18.34 -17.92
C ALA A 545 -3.23 16.81 -18.04
N GLY A 546 -4.15 16.13 -17.35
CA GLY A 546 -4.24 14.67 -17.30
C GLY A 546 -3.59 14.06 -16.06
N ILE A 547 -3.36 12.75 -16.12
CA ILE A 547 -2.77 11.93 -15.05
C ILE A 547 -1.68 11.01 -15.60
N HIS A 548 -0.95 10.34 -14.71
CA HIS A 548 0.18 9.45 -14.98
C HIS A 548 1.26 10.11 -15.85
N SER A 549 1.57 11.35 -15.49
CA SER A 549 2.38 12.23 -16.31
C SER A 549 3.87 12.07 -16.06
N PRO A 550 4.66 11.51 -17.01
CA PRO A 550 6.11 11.63 -16.97
C PRO A 550 6.55 13.08 -17.18
N ILE A 551 7.60 13.50 -16.47
CA ILE A 551 8.17 14.85 -16.56
C ILE A 551 9.65 14.81 -16.93
N VAL A 552 10.12 15.86 -17.62
CA VAL A 552 11.55 16.12 -17.86
C VAL A 552 11.82 17.62 -17.71
N GLU A 553 13.06 17.97 -17.37
CA GLU A 553 13.55 19.34 -17.49
C GLU A 553 14.10 19.57 -18.91
N LEU A 554 13.72 20.71 -19.50
CA LEU A 554 14.17 21.20 -20.79
C LEU A 554 15.55 21.90 -20.68
N ALA A 555 16.21 22.08 -21.82
CA ALA A 555 17.52 22.75 -21.87
C ALA A 555 17.45 24.16 -21.25
N ASP A 556 16.35 24.87 -21.47
CA ASP A 556 16.05 26.22 -20.96
C ASP A 556 15.56 26.26 -19.50
N GLY A 557 15.46 25.11 -18.83
CA GLY A 557 15.03 24.99 -17.43
C GLY A 557 13.51 24.91 -17.23
N ARG A 558 12.70 24.96 -18.30
CA ARG A 558 11.27 24.64 -18.20
C ARG A 558 11.08 23.15 -17.92
N LEU A 559 9.97 22.80 -17.29
CA LEU A 559 9.50 21.42 -17.19
C LEU A 559 8.55 21.12 -18.34
N MET A 560 8.64 19.92 -18.89
CA MET A 560 7.70 19.37 -19.88
C MET A 560 7.08 18.09 -19.33
N ALA A 561 5.78 17.92 -19.52
CA ALA A 561 5.02 16.75 -19.09
C ALA A 561 4.06 16.27 -20.17
N PHE A 562 3.87 14.96 -20.30
CA PHE A 562 2.80 14.37 -21.11
C PHE A 562 1.75 13.77 -20.19
N GLY A 563 0.47 14.05 -20.40
CA GLY A 563 -0.58 13.49 -19.56
C GLY A 563 -1.47 12.49 -20.29
N ARG A 564 -2.07 11.59 -19.52
CA ARG A 564 -3.19 10.75 -19.95
C ARG A 564 -4.51 11.43 -19.61
N LEU A 565 -5.42 11.51 -20.57
CA LEU A 565 -6.81 11.89 -20.34
C LEU A 565 -7.67 10.64 -20.50
N SER A 566 -8.69 10.42 -19.68
CA SER A 566 -9.51 9.21 -19.82
C SER A 566 -10.42 9.29 -21.06
N PRO A 567 -10.69 8.16 -21.75
CA PRO A 567 -11.48 8.15 -23.01
C PRO A 567 -12.87 8.78 -22.89
N GLU A 568 -13.46 8.65 -21.70
CA GLU A 568 -14.80 9.14 -21.37
C GLU A 568 -14.82 10.67 -21.12
N GLU A 569 -13.65 11.30 -20.89
CA GLU A 569 -13.60 12.72 -20.52
C GLU A 569 -13.81 13.62 -21.76
N PRO A 570 -14.80 14.53 -21.76
CA PRO A 570 -15.04 15.45 -22.87
C PRO A 570 -13.82 16.29 -23.25
N VAL A 571 -12.90 16.49 -22.30
CA VAL A 571 -11.63 17.20 -22.48
C VAL A 571 -10.76 16.56 -23.58
N GLN A 572 -10.83 15.24 -23.82
CA GLN A 572 -10.04 14.60 -24.87
C GLN A 572 -10.32 15.20 -26.26
N LYS A 573 -11.58 15.52 -26.54
CA LYS A 573 -11.97 16.14 -27.82
C LYS A 573 -11.36 17.52 -28.01
N ARG A 574 -11.07 18.25 -26.93
CA ARG A 574 -10.41 19.56 -26.97
C ARG A 574 -8.93 19.45 -27.33
N PHE A 575 -8.32 18.28 -27.10
CA PHE A 575 -6.94 17.98 -27.48
C PHE A 575 -6.86 17.10 -28.75
N ASP A 576 -7.88 17.14 -29.61
CA ASP A 576 -7.93 16.38 -30.87
C ASP A 576 -7.64 14.87 -30.72
N LEU A 577 -8.05 14.28 -29.58
CA LEU A 577 -7.75 12.88 -29.23
C LEU A 577 -6.24 12.57 -29.20
N LYS A 578 -5.43 13.57 -28.85
CA LYS A 578 -3.99 13.45 -28.63
C LYS A 578 -3.65 13.59 -27.15
N MET A 579 -2.49 13.08 -26.74
CA MET A 579 -2.02 13.32 -25.38
C MET A 579 -1.78 14.83 -25.18
N PRO A 580 -2.27 15.45 -24.10
CA PRO A 580 -1.85 16.79 -23.73
C PRO A 580 -0.36 16.83 -23.41
N VAL A 581 0.30 17.89 -23.85
CA VAL A 581 1.63 18.26 -23.37
C VAL A 581 1.51 19.53 -22.50
N SER A 582 2.18 19.53 -21.36
CA SER A 582 2.15 20.62 -20.39
C SER A 582 3.56 21.18 -20.18
N TYR A 583 3.69 22.50 -20.12
CA TYR A 583 4.97 23.19 -19.88
C TYR A 583 4.89 24.10 -18.66
N SER A 584 5.90 24.07 -17.79
CA SER A 584 6.00 24.97 -16.64
C SER A 584 7.36 25.66 -16.61
N SER A 585 7.37 26.97 -16.33
CA SER A 585 8.59 27.77 -16.15
C SER A 585 8.84 28.15 -14.69
N ASP A 586 7.93 27.79 -13.80
CA ASP A 586 7.87 28.19 -12.39
C ASP A 586 7.88 26.96 -11.46
N LEU A 587 8.50 25.87 -11.93
CA LEU A 587 8.67 24.63 -11.16
C LEU A 587 7.34 24.00 -10.72
N GLY A 588 6.33 24.06 -11.60
CA GLY A 588 5.06 23.37 -11.43
C GLY A 588 3.97 24.16 -10.72
N GLU A 589 4.16 25.47 -10.48
CA GLU A 589 3.09 26.34 -9.96
C GLU A 589 2.02 26.60 -11.02
N THR A 590 2.45 26.82 -12.27
CA THR A 590 1.57 26.95 -13.41
C THR A 590 2.06 26.12 -14.60
N TRP A 591 1.10 25.58 -15.34
CA TRP A 591 1.31 24.72 -16.50
C TRP A 591 0.55 25.27 -17.69
N GLN A 592 1.25 25.55 -18.78
CA GLN A 592 0.66 25.84 -20.08
C GLN A 592 0.37 24.55 -20.82
N TRP A 593 -0.87 24.37 -21.27
CA TRP A 593 -1.31 23.15 -21.94
C TRP A 593 -1.32 23.33 -23.45
N ALA A 594 -0.90 22.31 -24.18
CA ALA A 594 -0.91 22.29 -25.64
C ALA A 594 -1.25 20.89 -26.17
N ILE A 595 -1.62 20.85 -27.45
CA ILE A 595 -1.87 19.60 -28.19
C ILE A 595 -0.51 19.04 -28.62
N SER A 596 -0.21 17.79 -28.26
CA SER A 596 0.98 17.11 -28.80
C SER A 596 0.72 16.50 -30.16
N GLU A 597 1.72 15.90 -30.80
CA GLU A 597 1.50 15.10 -32.01
C GLU A 597 1.14 13.64 -31.74
N PHE A 598 1.19 13.20 -30.48
CA PHE A 598 1.06 11.80 -30.12
C PHE A 598 -0.38 11.38 -29.81
N PRO A 599 -0.80 10.19 -30.26
CA PRO A 599 -2.14 9.68 -30.01
C PRO A 599 -2.40 9.56 -28.50
N VAL A 600 -3.66 9.77 -28.11
CA VAL A 600 -4.08 9.58 -26.72
C VAL A 600 -3.96 8.12 -26.29
N VAL A 601 -3.56 7.90 -25.04
CA VAL A 601 -3.54 6.60 -24.39
C VAL A 601 -4.67 6.49 -23.35
N SER A 602 -5.10 5.28 -23.03
CA SER A 602 -6.33 5.01 -22.26
C SER A 602 -6.07 4.42 -20.88
N ASN A 603 -7.16 4.15 -20.15
CA ASN A 603 -7.14 3.35 -18.92
C ASN A 603 -6.33 2.06 -19.17
N THR A 604 -5.43 1.69 -18.25
CA THR A 604 -4.42 0.61 -18.35
C THR A 604 -3.11 0.93 -19.08
N GLN A 605 -2.94 2.14 -19.62
CA GLN A 605 -1.68 2.61 -20.20
C GLN A 605 -1.10 3.80 -19.42
N ARG A 606 0.24 3.86 -19.32
CA ARG A 606 0.99 5.03 -18.83
C ARG A 606 2.21 5.27 -19.71
N PRO A 607 2.43 6.48 -20.26
CA PRO A 607 3.63 6.78 -21.02
C PRO A 607 4.85 6.96 -20.10
N ALA A 608 6.06 6.84 -20.66
CA ALA A 608 7.31 7.10 -19.95
C ALA A 608 8.18 8.06 -20.76
N MET A 609 8.87 8.98 -20.09
CA MET A 609 9.71 10.00 -20.74
C MET A 609 11.00 10.19 -19.94
N LEU A 610 12.10 10.45 -20.63
CA LEU A 610 13.40 10.68 -20.02
C LEU A 610 14.23 11.64 -20.88
N ARG A 611 15.02 12.52 -20.24
CA ARG A 611 16.13 13.19 -20.91
C ARG A 611 17.34 12.26 -20.87
N LEU A 612 17.84 11.88 -22.03
CA LEU A 612 19.01 11.04 -22.18
C LEU A 612 20.28 11.80 -21.79
N LYS A 613 21.31 11.09 -21.32
CA LYS A 613 22.65 11.61 -21.02
C LYS A 613 23.29 12.26 -22.25
N GLU A 614 22.92 11.78 -23.44
CA GLU A 614 23.33 12.32 -24.74
C GLU A 614 22.70 13.71 -25.04
N GLY A 615 21.67 14.11 -24.30
CA GLY A 615 20.97 15.39 -24.46
C GLY A 615 19.51 15.28 -24.92
N PRO A 616 19.16 14.48 -25.95
CA PRO A 616 17.79 14.38 -26.47
C PRO A 616 16.77 13.88 -25.44
N VAL A 617 15.49 14.19 -25.70
CA VAL A 617 14.36 13.66 -24.92
C VAL A 617 13.80 12.45 -25.64
N VAL A 618 13.60 11.34 -24.92
CA VAL A 618 12.91 10.15 -25.41
C VAL A 618 11.53 10.05 -24.76
N LEU A 619 10.52 9.77 -25.57
CA LEU A 619 9.16 9.42 -25.14
C LEU A 619 8.88 7.98 -25.58
N CYS A 620 8.46 7.14 -24.64
CA CYS A 620 7.90 5.83 -24.92
C CYS A 620 6.39 5.86 -24.65
N SER A 621 5.60 5.40 -25.62
CA SER A 621 4.14 5.39 -25.52
C SER A 621 3.54 4.35 -26.47
N PHE A 622 2.23 4.35 -26.63
CA PHE A 622 1.47 3.40 -27.45
C PHE A 622 0.82 4.11 -28.64
N THR A 623 0.77 3.45 -29.79
CA THR A 623 0.16 4.01 -31.00
C THR A 623 -1.36 4.20 -30.88
N ASP A 624 -2.00 3.44 -30.01
CA ASP A 624 -3.45 3.37 -29.86
C ASP A 624 -3.83 3.11 -28.40
N GLN A 625 -5.09 3.39 -28.06
CA GLN A 625 -5.68 2.99 -26.79
C GLN A 625 -5.76 1.46 -26.67
N ALA A 626 -5.44 0.92 -25.49
CA ALA A 626 -5.38 -0.52 -25.25
C ALA A 626 -6.67 -1.28 -25.60
N ARG A 627 -7.84 -0.65 -25.34
CA ARG A 627 -9.16 -1.22 -25.58
C ARG A 627 -9.70 -0.99 -26.99
N THR A 628 -8.98 -0.30 -27.88
CA THR A 628 -9.39 -0.13 -29.28
C THR A 628 -9.47 -1.51 -29.96
N PRO A 629 -10.64 -1.86 -30.56
CA PRO A 629 -10.80 -3.09 -31.33
C PRO A 629 -9.72 -3.23 -32.39
N LYS A 630 -9.25 -4.46 -32.62
CA LYS A 630 -8.08 -4.73 -33.48
C LYS A 630 -8.25 -4.18 -34.90
N ASP A 631 -9.46 -4.26 -35.44
CA ASP A 631 -9.89 -3.76 -36.75
C ASP A 631 -10.01 -2.23 -36.83
N GLN A 632 -10.00 -1.52 -35.69
CA GLN A 632 -10.12 -0.07 -35.60
C GLN A 632 -8.81 0.63 -35.23
N ARG A 633 -7.72 -0.13 -35.04
CA ARG A 633 -6.42 0.45 -34.69
C ARG A 633 -5.81 1.18 -35.87
N GLN A 634 -5.35 2.39 -35.63
CA GLN A 634 -4.75 3.25 -36.65
C GLN A 634 -3.24 3.05 -36.74
N GLY A 635 -2.58 2.74 -35.61
CA GLY A 635 -1.13 2.64 -35.56
C GLY A 635 -0.42 3.99 -35.79
N LEU A 636 0.90 3.92 -35.96
CA LEU A 636 1.73 5.04 -36.40
C LEU A 636 2.60 4.63 -37.59
N THR A 637 3.03 5.60 -38.38
CA THR A 637 3.95 5.39 -39.50
C THR A 637 5.40 5.34 -39.01
N PHE A 638 6.13 4.29 -39.37
CA PHE A 638 7.54 4.08 -39.06
C PHE A 638 8.38 3.93 -40.33
N LYS A 639 9.68 4.24 -40.25
CA LYS A 639 10.64 4.10 -41.35
C LYS A 639 11.22 2.68 -41.36
N SER A 640 11.55 2.18 -42.55
CA SER A 640 12.27 0.92 -42.79
C SER A 640 13.10 1.01 -44.07
N THR A 641 13.99 0.05 -44.30
CA THR A 641 14.79 -0.03 -45.55
C THR A 641 13.92 -0.19 -46.79
N GLY A 642 12.69 -0.69 -46.65
CA GLY A 642 11.69 -0.83 -47.72
C GLY A 642 10.74 0.35 -47.90
N GLY A 643 11.00 1.50 -47.25
CA GLY A 643 10.10 2.66 -47.22
C GLY A 643 9.44 2.82 -45.85
N THR A 644 8.16 3.15 -45.81
CA THR A 644 7.40 3.29 -44.55
C THR A 644 6.46 2.12 -44.31
N TYR A 645 6.14 1.86 -43.05
CA TYR A 645 5.12 0.87 -42.66
C TYR A 645 4.30 1.38 -41.48
N THR A 646 3.07 0.89 -41.35
CA THR A 646 2.24 1.13 -40.17
C THR A 646 2.55 0.11 -39.08
N GLY A 647 2.95 0.57 -37.92
CA GLY A 647 3.19 -0.25 -36.73
C GLY A 647 2.13 0.01 -35.65
N ILE A 648 1.83 -1.01 -34.85
CA ILE A 648 0.82 -0.96 -33.79
C ILE A 648 1.45 -1.35 -32.44
N GLY A 649 1.24 -0.55 -31.40
CA GLY A 649 1.66 -0.85 -30.02
C GLY A 649 2.76 0.08 -29.51
N LEU A 650 3.62 -0.44 -28.65
CA LEU A 650 4.69 0.25 -27.95
C LEU A 650 5.75 0.79 -28.93
N TYR A 651 6.11 2.06 -28.77
CA TYR A 651 7.14 2.72 -29.56
C TYR A 651 8.01 3.65 -28.70
N ALA A 652 9.18 3.99 -29.22
CA ALA A 652 10.02 5.10 -28.77
C ALA A 652 10.04 6.21 -29.83
N ALA A 653 10.02 7.47 -29.39
CA ALA A 653 10.21 8.66 -30.20
C ALA A 653 11.27 9.56 -29.56
N VAL A 654 12.09 10.22 -30.37
CA VAL A 654 13.18 11.10 -29.89
C VAL A 654 12.99 12.51 -30.39
N SER A 655 13.10 13.48 -29.48
CA SER A 655 13.17 14.91 -29.79
C SER A 655 14.55 15.46 -29.48
N TYR A 656 15.08 16.22 -30.45
CA TYR A 656 16.38 16.91 -30.36
C TYR A 656 16.23 18.42 -30.14
N ASP A 657 15.00 18.93 -30.14
CA ASP A 657 14.65 20.35 -30.13
C ASP A 657 13.64 20.67 -29.02
N GLU A 658 13.82 20.01 -27.87
CA GLU A 658 13.08 20.31 -26.63
C GLU A 658 11.57 20.06 -26.73
N GLY A 659 11.18 19.00 -27.44
CA GLY A 659 9.81 18.51 -27.58
C GLY A 659 9.04 19.08 -28.76
N GLN A 660 9.66 19.93 -29.59
CA GLN A 660 9.00 20.56 -30.74
C GLN A 660 8.77 19.59 -31.90
N THR A 661 9.77 18.77 -32.24
CA THR A 661 9.68 17.74 -33.28
C THR A 661 10.24 16.40 -32.81
N TRP A 662 9.73 15.32 -33.42
CA TRP A 662 10.09 13.94 -33.08
C TRP A 662 10.45 13.12 -34.33
N PRO A 663 11.60 13.42 -34.98
CA PRO A 663 11.94 12.91 -36.33
C PRO A 663 12.35 11.43 -36.36
N ASP A 664 12.80 10.89 -35.24
CA ASP A 664 13.19 9.49 -35.08
C ASP A 664 12.16 8.75 -34.22
N ARG A 665 11.59 7.68 -34.79
CA ARG A 665 10.61 6.82 -34.14
C ARG A 665 10.88 5.38 -34.49
N ARG A 666 10.76 4.50 -33.48
CA ARG A 666 10.93 3.07 -33.68
C ARG A 666 9.91 2.28 -32.88
N LEU A 667 9.28 1.31 -33.54
CA LEU A 667 8.42 0.34 -32.89
C LEU A 667 9.27 -0.56 -31.99
N ILE A 668 8.89 -0.73 -30.72
CA ILE A 668 9.59 -1.59 -29.76
C ILE A 668 9.04 -3.00 -29.91
N ALA A 669 9.50 -3.68 -30.95
CA ALA A 669 9.10 -5.04 -31.29
C ALA A 669 10.31 -5.86 -31.76
N PRO A 670 10.25 -7.21 -31.69
CA PRO A 670 11.20 -8.06 -32.38
C PRO A 670 11.32 -7.72 -33.87
N GLU A 671 12.51 -7.91 -34.45
CA GLU A 671 12.78 -7.50 -35.82
C GLU A 671 11.81 -8.15 -36.83
N GLY A 672 11.33 -7.32 -37.78
CA GLY A 672 10.41 -7.74 -38.83
C GLY A 672 8.94 -7.82 -38.41
N LYS A 673 8.58 -7.45 -37.17
CA LYS A 673 7.20 -7.39 -36.69
C LYS A 673 6.59 -5.99 -36.89
N THR A 674 5.28 -5.95 -37.16
CA THR A 674 4.48 -4.73 -37.25
C THR A 674 3.63 -4.47 -35.99
N SER A 675 3.75 -5.33 -34.98
CA SER A 675 3.00 -5.23 -33.73
C SER A 675 3.92 -5.39 -32.51
N ALA A 676 3.72 -4.53 -31.51
CA ALA A 676 4.36 -4.54 -30.21
C ALA A 676 3.32 -4.68 -29.07
N ASP A 677 3.76 -4.66 -27.82
CA ASP A 677 2.87 -4.58 -26.65
C ASP A 677 1.94 -3.37 -26.76
N ILE A 678 0.66 -3.59 -26.53
CA ILE A 678 -0.39 -2.56 -26.71
C ILE A 678 -0.85 -1.96 -25.39
N ASN A 679 -0.36 -2.48 -24.28
CA ASN A 679 -0.90 -2.18 -22.96
C ASN A 679 0.19 -2.21 -21.88
N GLY A 680 -0.11 -1.57 -20.76
CA GLY A 680 0.71 -1.59 -19.56
C GLY A 680 1.23 -0.22 -19.18
N TYR A 681 1.70 -0.14 -17.94
CA TYR A 681 2.30 1.07 -17.40
C TYR A 681 3.78 1.03 -17.70
N LEU A 682 4.29 2.10 -18.31
CA LEU A 682 5.70 2.19 -18.66
C LEU A 682 6.50 2.80 -17.51
N ALA A 683 7.75 2.39 -17.42
CA ALA A 683 8.76 2.89 -16.50
C ALA A 683 10.13 2.86 -17.21
N ILE A 684 10.92 3.92 -17.06
CA ILE A 684 12.15 4.10 -17.84
C ILE A 684 13.29 4.61 -16.96
N THR A 685 14.50 4.14 -17.22
CA THR A 685 15.75 4.71 -16.71
C THR A 685 16.85 4.57 -17.76
N GLN A 686 17.98 5.27 -17.59
CA GLN A 686 19.15 5.08 -18.44
C GLN A 686 20.35 4.68 -17.59
N ALA A 687 20.84 3.47 -17.84
CA ALA A 687 22.00 2.93 -17.13
C ALA A 687 23.28 3.69 -17.47
N ARG A 688 24.34 3.52 -16.67
CA ARG A 688 25.64 4.19 -16.89
C ARG A 688 26.34 3.80 -18.18
N ASP A 689 26.02 2.63 -18.73
CA ASP A 689 26.51 2.17 -20.03
C ASP A 689 25.82 2.85 -21.23
N GLY A 690 24.91 3.80 -20.98
CA GLY A 690 24.17 4.54 -21.99
C GLY A 690 22.90 3.84 -22.48
N ARG A 691 22.63 2.61 -22.06
CA ARG A 691 21.42 1.88 -22.46
C ARG A 691 20.20 2.40 -21.71
N ILE A 692 19.15 2.61 -22.48
CA ILE A 692 17.79 2.88 -22.02
C ILE A 692 17.20 1.55 -21.56
N GLN A 693 16.75 1.50 -20.30
CA GLN A 693 16.05 0.38 -19.69
C GLN A 693 14.58 0.77 -19.58
N LEU A 694 13.72 0.09 -20.33
CA LEU A 694 12.28 0.31 -20.37
C LEU A 694 11.58 -0.95 -19.87
N ILE A 695 10.68 -0.81 -18.90
CA ILE A 695 9.79 -1.89 -18.49
C ILE A 695 8.32 -1.52 -18.73
N THR A 696 7.54 -2.50 -19.19
CA THR A 696 6.07 -2.49 -19.16
C THR A 696 5.59 -3.14 -17.85
N SER A 697 4.30 -3.37 -17.67
CA SER A 697 3.78 -4.13 -16.53
C SER A 697 4.25 -5.60 -16.47
N LYS A 698 5.01 -6.07 -17.46
CA LYS A 698 5.43 -7.48 -17.59
C LYS A 698 6.85 -7.65 -18.11
N ASP A 699 7.20 -6.89 -19.14
CA ASP A 699 8.38 -7.14 -19.97
C ASP A 699 9.41 -6.02 -19.86
N HIS A 700 10.68 -6.40 -19.89
CA HIS A 700 11.85 -5.53 -19.89
C HIS A 700 12.50 -5.47 -21.27
N TYR A 701 12.84 -4.27 -21.71
CA TYR A 701 13.51 -3.94 -22.96
C TYR A 701 14.73 -3.07 -22.66
N ALA A 702 15.86 -3.40 -23.28
CA ALA A 702 17.09 -2.62 -23.22
C ALA A 702 17.50 -2.20 -24.63
N PHE A 703 17.72 -0.91 -24.87
CA PHE A 703 18.13 -0.40 -26.18
C PHE A 703 18.92 0.91 -26.04
N ASN A 704 19.48 1.44 -27.11
CA ASN A 704 20.21 2.72 -27.08
C ASN A 704 19.70 3.70 -28.14
N LEU A 705 20.16 4.96 -28.06
CA LEU A 705 19.77 6.01 -29.00
C LEU A 705 20.12 5.64 -30.45
N ALA A 706 21.29 5.04 -30.69
CA ALA A 706 21.69 4.58 -32.03
C ALA A 706 20.68 3.58 -32.62
N TRP A 707 20.09 2.71 -31.82
CA TRP A 707 19.04 1.81 -32.26
C TRP A 707 17.76 2.54 -32.65
N ILE A 708 17.31 3.52 -31.88
CA ILE A 708 16.09 4.28 -32.25
C ILE A 708 16.28 5.01 -33.58
N LYS A 709 17.48 5.55 -33.82
CA LYS A 709 17.85 6.27 -35.05
C LYS A 709 18.02 5.35 -36.26
N ALA A 710 18.44 4.11 -36.04
CA ALA A 710 18.73 3.18 -37.12
C ALA A 710 17.43 2.80 -37.87
N VAL A 711 17.48 2.84 -39.20
CA VAL A 711 16.37 2.40 -40.06
C VAL A 711 16.36 0.87 -40.10
N PRO A 712 15.34 0.18 -39.54
CA PRO A 712 15.27 -1.27 -39.50
C PRO A 712 14.99 -1.86 -40.89
N ASN A 713 15.24 -3.16 -41.03
CA ASN A 713 14.72 -3.92 -42.17
C ASN A 713 13.19 -3.81 -42.23
N GLY A 714 12.64 -3.79 -43.45
CA GLY A 714 11.20 -3.83 -43.66
C GLY A 714 10.55 -5.06 -42.99
N PRO A 715 9.28 -4.97 -42.56
CA PRO A 715 8.57 -6.11 -42.01
C PRO A 715 8.54 -7.28 -43.01
N LYS A 716 8.69 -8.50 -42.49
CA LYS A 716 8.61 -9.70 -43.33
C LYS A 716 7.16 -9.85 -43.82
N LYS A 717 6.99 -10.01 -45.15
CA LYS A 717 5.68 -10.22 -45.78
C LYS A 717 5.00 -11.50 -45.30
#